data_AF-A0A1F3X3M8-F1
#
_entry.id   AF-A0A1F3X3M8-F1
#
_cell.length_a   1.000
_cell.length_b   1.000
_cell.length_c   1.000
_cell.angle_alpha   90.00
_cell.angle_beta   90.00
_cell.angle_gamma   90.00
#
_symmetry.space_group_name_H-M   'P 1'
#
loop_
_entity.id
_entity.type
_entity.pdbx_description
1 polymer ?
#
loop_
_entity_poly.entity_id
_entity_poly.type
_entity_poly.pdbx_seq_one_letter_code
_entity_poly.pdbx_strand_id
1 'polypeptide(L)'
;MEFIALQPISRMAGTVVLPGSKSISNRTLLLAALASGATEVKGLLASDDTQHMLAALQALGVSFQQHGDSRDYTVHGIGGVFPVKDADLFLGNAGTAFRPLTAALALSNGHYTLSGVPRMHERPIGDLVDALLLLGADITYLSNPGFPPLEIKPATIRAGGRVSIKGNVSSQFLTALLMALPLTQADTTVEVVGELISKPYIEITLNLMARFGVTVERRGWQEFIVRGGQRYTSPGVIQVEGDASSASYFLAAGAIGGGPVRVEGVGKTSIQGDVRFAEVLQQMGATLTLGEHWIEASGSGRLKAIDADLNHIPDAAMTIAIAALFADGTSTLRNIGSWRVKETDRIAAMATELRKVGATVEEGPDFIRITPPHPSSLTPHAVIDTYDDHRMAMCFSLVALGGVPVRINDPKCVAKTFPEYFEVFQRLVQPSDRLPLTADRSLAPVIAIDGPSASGKGTVAQRVAETLGFHYLDSGALYRLVALAALKAAIAFDDEARLARLAASLDVRFEGGNIYLKNENVTDLIRAEDIGNGASRVAALPQVRAALLERQRAFRQAPGLVADGRDMGSVVFPDAGTKVFLTASAEVRADRRYKQLIEKGLSANIPNLLQDIQARDERDSNRSVAPLQQKADASLLDTSGLTIEQAVAAVLKQFHGQRRK
;
A
#
# COMPACT_ATOMS: atom_id res chain seq x y z
N MET A 1 3.05 -3.02 -11.54
CA MET A 1 2.44 -3.29 -10.23
C MET A 1 2.94 -2.24 -9.26
N GLU A 2 2.04 -1.54 -8.60
CA GLU A 2 2.37 -0.43 -7.70
C GLU A 2 2.90 -0.98 -6.36
N PHE A 3 3.85 -0.27 -5.73
CA PHE A 3 4.43 -0.70 -4.46
C PHE A 3 4.91 0.51 -3.66
N ILE A 4 5.06 0.33 -2.35
CA ILE A 4 5.79 1.26 -1.47
C ILE A 4 7.05 0.57 -0.93
N ALA A 5 8.18 1.27 -0.93
CA ALA A 5 9.41 0.80 -0.30
C ALA A 5 9.61 1.56 1.02
N LEU A 6 9.58 0.84 2.13
CA LEU A 6 9.86 1.38 3.45
C LEU A 6 11.35 1.17 3.75
N GLN A 7 12.02 2.25 4.18
CA GLN A 7 13.41 2.20 4.60
C GLN A 7 13.53 1.64 6.03
N PRO A 8 14.72 1.19 6.45
CA PRO A 8 14.99 0.87 7.86
C PRO A 8 14.56 1.99 8.80
N ILE A 9 13.85 1.64 9.87
CA ILE A 9 13.42 2.56 10.92
C ILE A 9 14.10 2.10 12.22
N SER A 10 14.93 2.95 12.82
CA SER A 10 15.58 2.65 14.10
C SER A 10 14.74 3.10 15.28
N ARG A 11 13.90 4.14 15.10
CA ARG A 11 13.04 4.66 16.15
C ARG A 11 11.71 5.21 15.65
N MET A 12 10.65 4.92 16.41
CA MET A 12 9.30 5.41 16.20
C MET A 12 8.81 6.14 17.45
N ALA A 13 8.37 7.39 17.32
CA ALA A 13 7.75 8.13 18.42
C ALA A 13 6.83 9.25 17.92
N GLY A 14 5.83 9.60 18.73
CA GLY A 14 4.91 10.69 18.44
C GLY A 14 3.46 10.35 18.79
N THR A 15 2.53 11.16 18.30
CA THR A 15 1.09 10.99 18.52
C THR A 15 0.38 10.79 17.20
N VAL A 16 -0.54 9.83 17.16
CA VAL A 16 -1.45 9.58 16.03
C VAL A 16 -2.89 9.68 16.52
N VAL A 17 -3.72 10.37 15.74
CA VAL A 17 -5.18 10.36 15.91
C VAL A 17 -5.75 9.34 14.94
N LEU A 18 -6.49 8.37 15.44
CA LEU A 18 -7.10 7.34 14.60
C LEU A 18 -8.30 7.90 13.84
N PRO A 19 -8.52 7.50 12.57
CA PRO A 19 -9.81 7.70 11.93
C PRO A 19 -10.87 6.83 12.62
N GLY A 20 -12.14 7.23 12.48
CA GLY A 20 -13.26 6.47 13.04
C GLY A 20 -13.28 5.00 12.58
N SER A 21 -13.76 4.09 13.41
CA SER A 21 -13.87 2.68 13.04
C SER A 21 -14.93 2.49 11.97
N LYS A 22 -14.58 1.78 10.89
CA LYS A 22 -15.51 1.40 9.81
C LYS A 22 -16.72 0.63 10.34
N SER A 23 -16.47 -0.31 11.24
CA SER A 23 -17.50 -1.18 11.81
C SER A 23 -18.47 -0.41 12.71
N ILE A 24 -17.98 0.58 13.45
CA ILE A 24 -18.83 1.47 14.27
C ILE A 24 -19.57 2.44 13.35
N SER A 25 -18.89 3.07 12.39
CA SER A 25 -19.46 4.04 11.45
C SER A 25 -20.71 3.50 10.76
N ASN A 26 -20.63 2.35 10.10
CA ASN A 26 -21.78 1.79 9.37
C ASN A 26 -22.93 1.36 10.29
N ARG A 27 -22.62 0.83 11.49
CA ARG A 27 -23.65 0.47 12.47
C ARG A 27 -24.36 1.71 12.99
N THR A 28 -23.60 2.73 13.38
CA THR A 28 -24.11 4.00 13.87
C THR A 28 -24.96 4.70 12.83
N LEU A 29 -24.54 4.74 11.55
CA LEU A 29 -25.35 5.30 10.47
C LEU A 29 -26.71 4.60 10.34
N LEU A 30 -26.73 3.26 10.34
CA LEU A 30 -27.98 2.52 10.25
C LEU A 30 -28.87 2.75 11.48
N LEU A 31 -28.31 2.69 12.68
CA LEU A 31 -29.07 2.90 13.92
C LEU A 31 -29.61 4.32 14.02
N ALA A 32 -28.81 5.32 13.66
CA ALA A 32 -29.23 6.72 13.62
C ALA A 32 -30.33 6.95 12.58
N ALA A 33 -30.24 6.30 11.41
CA ALA A 33 -31.31 6.32 10.43
C ALA A 33 -32.58 5.67 10.98
N LEU A 34 -32.49 4.46 11.56
CA LEU A 34 -33.67 3.76 12.09
C LEU A 34 -34.27 4.41 13.36
N ALA A 35 -33.55 5.30 14.03
CA ALA A 35 -34.00 5.93 15.26
C ALA A 35 -35.12 6.97 15.07
N SER A 36 -35.83 7.26 16.15
CA SER A 36 -36.66 8.47 16.26
C SER A 36 -35.79 9.67 16.68
N GLY A 37 -35.93 10.80 16.00
CA GLY A 37 -35.20 12.04 16.30
C GLY A 37 -33.93 12.25 15.46
N ALA A 38 -33.28 13.39 15.63
CA ALA A 38 -32.03 13.72 14.94
C ALA A 38 -30.82 13.28 15.78
N THR A 39 -29.84 12.65 15.15
CA THR A 39 -28.58 12.22 15.79
C THR A 39 -27.39 12.95 15.16
N GLU A 40 -26.59 13.64 15.96
CA GLU A 40 -25.29 14.17 15.55
C GLU A 40 -24.25 13.05 15.69
N VAL A 41 -23.78 12.53 14.56
CA VAL A 41 -22.74 11.50 14.46
C VAL A 41 -21.41 12.17 14.19
N LYS A 42 -20.48 12.07 15.14
CA LYS A 42 -19.16 12.73 15.09
C LYS A 42 -18.04 11.77 14.71
N GLY A 43 -17.08 12.25 13.93
CA GLY A 43 -15.87 11.50 13.58
C GLY A 43 -16.11 10.29 12.69
N LEU A 44 -17.10 10.35 11.80
CA LEU A 44 -17.40 9.25 10.87
C LEU A 44 -16.18 8.92 10.02
N LEU A 45 -15.94 7.63 9.74
CA LEU A 45 -14.87 7.25 8.83
C LEU A 45 -15.16 7.76 7.41
N ALA A 46 -14.19 8.42 6.77
CA ALA A 46 -14.22 8.68 5.34
C ALA A 46 -13.64 7.47 4.59
N SER A 47 -14.50 6.63 4.03
CA SER A 47 -14.13 5.43 3.27
C SER A 47 -15.18 5.12 2.22
N ASP A 48 -14.83 4.31 1.21
CA ASP A 48 -15.78 3.85 0.20
C ASP A 48 -17.01 3.16 0.84
N ASP A 49 -16.79 2.35 1.89
CA ASP A 49 -17.87 1.64 2.59
C ASP A 49 -18.89 2.59 3.22
N THR A 50 -18.43 3.66 3.88
CA THR A 50 -19.31 4.64 4.53
C THR A 50 -19.99 5.55 3.51
N GLN A 51 -19.33 5.86 2.40
CA GLN A 51 -19.95 6.58 1.28
C GLN A 51 -21.08 5.77 0.64
N HIS A 52 -20.88 4.48 0.39
CA HIS A 52 -21.94 3.59 -0.11
C HIS A 52 -23.11 3.48 0.87
N MET A 53 -22.83 3.41 2.18
CA MET A 53 -23.87 3.39 3.21
C MET A 53 -24.70 4.68 3.23
N LEU A 54 -24.03 5.85 3.20
CA LEU A 54 -24.70 7.16 3.13
C LEU A 54 -25.57 7.28 1.88
N ALA A 55 -25.03 6.93 0.71
CA ALA A 55 -25.75 6.96 -0.56
C ALA A 55 -27.00 6.05 -0.55
N ALA A 56 -26.87 4.84 -0.02
CA ALA A 56 -27.98 3.90 0.07
C ALA A 56 -29.07 4.41 1.04
N LEU A 57 -28.70 4.90 2.21
CA LEU A 57 -29.66 5.47 3.16
C LEU A 57 -30.35 6.72 2.59
N GLN A 58 -29.62 7.56 1.84
CA GLN A 58 -30.19 8.71 1.16
C GLN A 58 -31.20 8.29 0.07
N ALA A 59 -30.87 7.27 -0.73
CA ALA A 59 -31.79 6.68 -1.71
C ALA A 59 -33.05 6.08 -1.05
N LEU A 60 -32.93 5.62 0.21
CA LEU A 60 -34.04 5.13 1.02
C LEU A 60 -34.87 6.24 1.67
N GLY A 61 -34.52 7.51 1.45
CA GLY A 61 -35.24 8.69 1.96
C GLY A 61 -34.76 9.19 3.33
N VAL A 62 -33.60 8.77 3.81
CA VAL A 62 -33.00 9.31 5.04
C VAL A 62 -32.33 10.65 4.72
N SER A 63 -32.61 11.68 5.52
CA SER A 63 -32.00 13.01 5.35
C SER A 63 -30.74 13.14 6.18
N PHE A 64 -29.70 13.73 5.56
CA PHE A 64 -28.40 13.98 6.17
C PHE A 64 -28.00 15.44 5.99
N GLN A 65 -27.33 15.99 6.99
CA GLN A 65 -26.65 17.27 6.90
C GLN A 65 -25.21 17.11 7.37
N GLN A 66 -24.25 17.28 6.46
CA GLN A 66 -22.83 17.33 6.82
C GLN A 66 -22.46 18.71 7.40
N HIS A 67 -21.62 18.73 8.43
CA HIS A 67 -21.19 19.95 9.09
C HIS A 67 -19.94 20.52 8.43
N GLY A 68 -20.12 21.40 7.43
CA GLY A 68 -18.99 21.96 6.67
C GLY A 68 -18.15 20.86 6.00
N ASP A 69 -16.82 21.01 6.05
CA ASP A 69 -15.86 20.00 5.54
C ASP A 69 -15.49 18.94 6.59
N SER A 70 -16.18 18.93 7.75
CA SER A 70 -15.90 17.96 8.81
C SER A 70 -16.44 16.56 8.48
N ARG A 71 -16.08 15.58 9.31
CA ARG A 71 -16.62 14.21 9.25
C ARG A 71 -17.85 14.02 10.14
N ASP A 72 -18.50 15.12 10.50
CA ASP A 72 -19.65 15.13 11.40
C ASP A 72 -20.94 15.32 10.59
N TYR A 73 -21.95 14.52 10.93
CA TYR A 73 -23.23 14.48 10.23
C TYR A 73 -24.39 14.57 11.22
N THR A 74 -25.39 15.40 10.92
CA THR A 74 -26.72 15.23 11.49
C THR A 74 -27.52 14.26 10.64
N VAL A 75 -27.91 13.13 11.23
CA VAL A 75 -28.78 12.12 10.63
C VAL A 75 -30.19 12.33 11.17
N HIS A 76 -31.15 12.59 10.28
CA HIS A 76 -32.56 12.71 10.66
C HIS A 76 -33.21 11.33 10.60
N GLY A 77 -33.42 10.73 11.78
CA GLY A 77 -33.96 9.39 11.89
C GLY A 77 -35.41 9.26 11.39
N ILE A 78 -35.70 8.13 10.77
CA ILE A 78 -36.98 7.80 10.11
C ILE A 78 -37.93 7.00 11.01
N GLY A 79 -37.58 6.77 12.29
CA GLY A 79 -38.45 6.08 13.24
C GLY A 79 -38.75 4.62 12.88
N GLY A 80 -37.84 3.96 12.16
CA GLY A 80 -37.88 2.53 11.83
C GLY A 80 -38.59 2.15 10.52
N VAL A 81 -39.20 3.10 9.81
CA VAL A 81 -39.92 2.81 8.56
C VAL A 81 -39.29 3.59 7.41
N PHE A 82 -38.60 2.89 6.49
CA PHE A 82 -38.00 3.56 5.32
C PHE A 82 -39.08 4.27 4.49
N PRO A 83 -38.94 5.59 4.21
CA PRO A 83 -39.89 6.34 3.41
C PRO A 83 -40.01 5.83 1.97
N VAL A 84 -38.88 5.44 1.36
CA VAL A 84 -38.85 4.90 0.01
C VAL A 84 -39.00 3.38 0.07
N LYS A 85 -40.00 2.86 -0.66
CA LYS A 85 -40.37 1.44 -0.70
C LYS A 85 -39.99 0.73 -2.00
N ASP A 86 -39.28 1.42 -2.89
CA ASP A 86 -38.80 0.90 -4.17
C ASP A 86 -37.44 1.56 -4.47
N ALA A 87 -36.34 0.80 -4.45
CA ALA A 87 -35.01 1.33 -4.73
C ALA A 87 -33.98 0.27 -5.16
N ASP A 88 -33.12 0.66 -6.11
CA ASP A 88 -31.90 -0.05 -6.48
C ASP A 88 -30.69 0.52 -5.73
N LEU A 89 -30.02 -0.32 -4.94
CA LEU A 89 -28.93 0.07 -4.05
C LEU A 89 -27.62 -0.58 -4.47
N PHE A 90 -26.67 0.24 -4.91
CA PHE A 90 -25.30 -0.18 -5.18
C PHE A 90 -24.40 0.05 -3.96
N LEU A 91 -23.84 -1.01 -3.41
CA LEU A 91 -23.09 -1.00 -2.15
C LEU A 91 -21.59 -1.33 -2.32
N GLY A 92 -21.06 -1.27 -3.54
CA GLY A 92 -19.64 -1.51 -3.82
C GLY A 92 -19.16 -2.86 -3.29
N ASN A 93 -18.05 -2.87 -2.52
CA ASN A 93 -17.56 -4.03 -1.77
C ASN A 93 -17.83 -3.90 -0.24
N ALA A 94 -18.80 -3.08 0.15
CA ALA A 94 -19.05 -2.68 1.53
C ALA A 94 -19.83 -3.74 2.34
N GLY A 95 -19.14 -4.80 2.77
CA GLY A 95 -19.78 -5.91 3.48
C GLY A 95 -20.46 -5.53 4.79
N THR A 96 -19.92 -4.52 5.49
CA THR A 96 -20.48 -3.97 6.74
C THR A 96 -21.70 -3.08 6.53
N ALA A 97 -21.98 -2.66 5.29
CA ALA A 97 -23.21 -1.96 4.91
C ALA A 97 -24.23 -2.96 4.32
N PHE A 98 -23.78 -3.82 3.40
CA PHE A 98 -24.62 -4.77 2.66
C PHE A 98 -25.45 -5.68 3.57
N ARG A 99 -24.82 -6.34 4.54
CA ARG A 99 -25.49 -7.32 5.41
C ARG A 99 -26.53 -6.66 6.33
N PRO A 100 -26.21 -5.60 7.10
CA PRO A 100 -27.22 -4.91 7.92
C PRO A 100 -28.37 -4.30 7.11
N LEU A 101 -28.08 -3.70 5.93
CA LEU A 101 -29.14 -3.18 5.06
C LEU A 101 -30.04 -4.29 4.52
N THR A 102 -29.48 -5.43 4.11
CA THR A 102 -30.27 -6.60 3.68
C THR A 102 -31.28 -6.98 4.76
N ALA A 103 -30.84 -7.10 6.02
CA ALA A 103 -31.73 -7.48 7.12
C ALA A 103 -32.78 -6.40 7.43
N ALA A 104 -32.39 -5.13 7.47
CA ALA A 104 -33.33 -4.03 7.74
C ALA A 104 -34.40 -3.93 6.64
N LEU A 105 -33.99 -4.00 5.37
CA LEU A 105 -34.88 -3.87 4.21
C LEU A 105 -35.81 -5.07 4.06
N ALA A 106 -35.31 -6.29 4.33
CA ALA A 106 -36.12 -7.51 4.36
C ALA A 106 -37.30 -7.44 5.34
N LEU A 107 -37.18 -6.64 6.41
CA LEU A 107 -38.23 -6.46 7.42
C LEU A 107 -39.01 -5.15 7.25
N SER A 108 -38.78 -4.42 6.16
CA SER A 108 -39.33 -3.07 5.93
C SER A 108 -40.50 -3.00 4.96
N ASN A 109 -40.94 -4.15 4.42
CA ASN A 109 -42.08 -4.27 3.49
C ASN A 109 -41.99 -3.34 2.27
N GLY A 110 -40.87 -3.42 1.54
CA GLY A 110 -40.64 -2.72 0.28
C GLY A 110 -40.01 -3.64 -0.77
N HIS A 111 -39.88 -3.14 -1.99
CA HIS A 111 -39.15 -3.78 -3.08
C HIS A 111 -37.76 -3.15 -3.20
N TYR A 112 -36.71 -3.96 -3.14
CA TYR A 112 -35.34 -3.43 -3.15
C TYR A 112 -34.40 -4.36 -3.91
N THR A 113 -33.53 -3.80 -4.74
CA THR A 113 -32.42 -4.55 -5.34
C THR A 113 -31.12 -4.14 -4.68
N LEU A 114 -30.33 -5.10 -4.18
CA LEU A 114 -29.01 -4.83 -3.59
C LEU A 114 -27.93 -5.46 -4.45
N SER A 115 -26.98 -4.64 -4.88
CA SER A 115 -25.86 -5.06 -5.73
C SER A 115 -24.53 -4.44 -5.28
N GLY A 116 -23.45 -4.82 -5.96
CA GLY A 116 -22.09 -4.41 -5.66
C GLY A 116 -21.15 -4.74 -6.80
N VAL A 117 -19.85 -4.56 -6.58
CA VAL A 117 -18.79 -4.96 -7.54
C VAL A 117 -18.68 -6.48 -7.65
N PRO A 118 -18.04 -7.05 -8.69
CA PRO A 118 -17.93 -8.51 -8.86
C PRO A 118 -17.44 -9.26 -7.62
N ARG A 119 -16.45 -8.71 -6.90
CA ARG A 119 -15.95 -9.29 -5.65
C ARG A 119 -17.03 -9.41 -4.56
N MET A 120 -18.02 -8.52 -4.51
CA MET A 120 -19.14 -8.63 -3.58
C MET A 120 -20.02 -9.85 -3.89
N HIS A 121 -20.16 -10.22 -5.16
CA HIS A 121 -20.96 -11.37 -5.61
C HIS A 121 -20.27 -12.71 -5.34
N GLU A 122 -19.03 -12.69 -4.85
CA GLU A 122 -18.28 -13.86 -4.38
C GLU A 122 -18.30 -13.99 -2.85
N ARG A 123 -18.92 -13.03 -2.13
CA ARG A 123 -18.95 -13.01 -0.67
C ARG A 123 -20.23 -13.65 -0.14
N PRO A 124 -20.13 -14.66 0.74
CA PRO A 124 -21.31 -15.38 1.20
C PRO A 124 -22.24 -14.48 2.01
N ILE A 125 -23.55 -14.69 1.81
CA ILE A 125 -24.65 -14.09 2.58
C ILE A 125 -25.76 -15.10 2.91
N GLY A 126 -25.66 -16.34 2.39
CA GLY A 126 -26.66 -17.40 2.54
C GLY A 126 -27.27 -17.56 3.93
N ASP A 127 -26.43 -17.74 4.96
CA ASP A 127 -26.92 -17.96 6.32
C ASP A 127 -27.78 -16.79 6.88
N LEU A 128 -27.52 -15.54 6.43
CA LEU A 128 -28.35 -14.39 6.80
C LEU A 128 -29.70 -14.44 6.07
N VAL A 129 -29.68 -14.74 4.77
CA VAL A 129 -30.90 -14.84 3.96
C VAL A 129 -31.78 -15.97 4.49
N ASP A 130 -31.21 -17.15 4.77
CA ASP A 130 -31.96 -18.29 5.33
C ASP A 130 -32.67 -17.91 6.63
N ALA A 131 -31.99 -17.20 7.53
CA ALA A 131 -32.58 -16.70 8.76
C ALA A 131 -33.72 -15.69 8.52
N LEU A 132 -33.58 -14.80 7.53
CA LEU A 132 -34.63 -13.83 7.16
C LEU A 132 -35.85 -14.51 6.50
N LEU A 133 -35.62 -15.53 5.67
CA LEU A 133 -36.69 -16.33 5.07
C LEU A 133 -37.52 -17.06 6.14
N LEU A 134 -36.88 -17.57 7.21
CA LEU A 134 -37.59 -18.15 8.35
C LEU A 134 -38.48 -17.14 9.09
N LEU A 135 -38.10 -15.87 9.10
CA LEU A 135 -38.90 -14.75 9.62
C LEU A 135 -39.99 -14.28 8.63
N GLY A 136 -40.14 -14.95 7.48
CA GLY A 136 -41.16 -14.64 6.48
C GLY A 136 -40.79 -13.52 5.51
N ALA A 137 -39.52 -13.12 5.43
CA ALA A 137 -39.06 -12.23 4.35
C ALA A 137 -39.14 -12.93 2.99
N ASP A 138 -39.28 -12.15 1.91
CA ASP A 138 -39.20 -12.63 0.53
C ASP A 138 -37.92 -12.07 -0.11
N ILE A 139 -36.94 -12.95 -0.34
CA ILE A 139 -35.62 -12.61 -0.86
C ILE A 139 -35.26 -13.60 -1.97
N THR A 140 -34.91 -13.08 -3.14
CA THR A 140 -34.48 -13.85 -4.31
C THR A 140 -33.02 -13.55 -4.63
N TYR A 141 -32.21 -14.58 -4.88
CA TYR A 141 -30.87 -14.42 -5.45
C TYR A 141 -31.00 -14.13 -6.95
N LEU A 142 -30.44 -13.02 -7.41
CA LEU A 142 -30.49 -12.63 -8.83
C LEU A 142 -29.39 -13.29 -9.67
N SER A 143 -28.44 -13.98 -9.03
CA SER A 143 -27.37 -14.72 -9.72
C SER A 143 -27.09 -16.04 -8.99
N ASN A 144 -25.97 -16.15 -8.28
CA ASN A 144 -25.57 -17.41 -7.64
C ASN A 144 -26.29 -17.57 -6.28
N PRO A 145 -26.92 -18.73 -5.99
CA PRO A 145 -27.52 -18.99 -4.68
C PRO A 145 -26.51 -18.84 -3.55
N GLY A 146 -26.90 -18.12 -2.49
CA GLY A 146 -26.05 -17.86 -1.32
C GLY A 146 -25.15 -16.63 -1.41
N PHE A 147 -25.19 -15.91 -2.54
CA PHE A 147 -24.34 -14.74 -2.82
C PHE A 147 -25.13 -13.57 -3.42
N PRO A 148 -24.73 -12.31 -3.19
CA PRO A 148 -25.27 -11.16 -3.91
C PRO A 148 -25.13 -11.31 -5.44
N PRO A 149 -25.93 -10.58 -6.26
CA PRO A 149 -26.94 -9.59 -5.89
C PRO A 149 -28.28 -10.20 -5.42
N LEU A 150 -29.04 -9.41 -4.65
CA LEU A 150 -30.31 -9.82 -4.05
C LEU A 150 -31.46 -8.93 -4.53
N GLU A 151 -32.63 -9.52 -4.72
CA GLU A 151 -33.91 -8.83 -4.82
C GLU A 151 -34.71 -9.14 -3.54
N ILE A 152 -35.22 -8.10 -2.88
CA ILE A 152 -36.07 -8.18 -1.70
C ILE A 152 -37.46 -7.70 -2.10
N LYS A 153 -38.51 -8.43 -1.75
CA LYS A 153 -39.90 -8.12 -2.10
C LYS A 153 -40.75 -7.80 -0.86
N PRO A 154 -41.86 -7.06 -1.03
CA PRO A 154 -42.84 -6.89 0.04
C PRO A 154 -43.35 -8.24 0.54
N ALA A 155 -43.34 -8.45 1.86
CA ALA A 155 -43.66 -9.73 2.47
C ALA A 155 -44.36 -9.55 3.82
N THR A 156 -45.17 -10.55 4.20
CA THR A 156 -45.79 -10.60 5.53
C THR A 156 -44.80 -11.23 6.52
N ILE A 157 -44.19 -10.39 7.34
CA ILE A 157 -43.20 -10.83 8.34
C ILE A 157 -43.88 -11.64 9.44
N ARG A 158 -43.36 -12.84 9.69
CA ARG A 158 -43.74 -13.72 10.79
C ARG A 158 -42.85 -13.40 11.98
N ALA A 159 -43.16 -12.27 12.60
CA ALA A 159 -42.39 -11.76 13.72
C ALA A 159 -42.53 -12.65 14.96
N GLY A 160 -41.41 -12.86 15.66
CA GLY A 160 -41.35 -13.56 16.94
C GLY A 160 -40.91 -15.03 16.87
N GLY A 161 -40.61 -15.60 18.04
CA GLY A 161 -40.17 -16.99 18.17
C GLY A 161 -38.66 -17.14 18.15
N ARG A 162 -38.16 -18.17 17.45
CA ARG A 162 -36.72 -18.52 17.43
C ARG A 162 -36.20 -18.63 16.01
N VAL A 163 -35.05 -18.02 15.75
CA VAL A 163 -34.28 -18.13 14.51
C VAL A 163 -32.86 -18.56 14.85
N SER A 164 -32.23 -19.36 13.99
CA SER A 164 -30.86 -19.85 14.21
C SER A 164 -29.88 -19.24 13.22
N ILE A 165 -28.65 -19.00 13.67
CA ILE A 165 -27.56 -18.56 12.81
C ILE A 165 -26.28 -19.32 13.12
N LYS A 166 -25.45 -19.61 12.11
CA LYS A 166 -24.16 -20.27 12.31
C LYS A 166 -23.17 -19.33 12.97
N GLY A 167 -22.62 -19.73 14.12
CA GLY A 167 -21.69 -18.92 14.89
C GLY A 167 -20.30 -18.80 14.29
N ASN A 168 -19.90 -19.76 13.45
CA ASN A 168 -18.53 -19.91 12.96
C ASN A 168 -18.30 -19.32 11.55
N VAL A 169 -19.30 -18.68 10.94
CA VAL A 169 -19.20 -18.16 9.57
C VAL A 169 -18.87 -16.67 9.54
N SER A 170 -19.74 -15.82 10.11
CA SER A 170 -19.51 -14.37 10.12
C SER A 170 -20.30 -13.66 11.22
N SER A 171 -19.62 -12.81 11.99
CA SER A 171 -20.28 -11.94 12.99
C SER A 171 -21.23 -10.92 12.35
N GLN A 172 -21.03 -10.58 11.07
CA GLN A 172 -21.85 -9.58 10.39
C GLN A 172 -23.29 -10.06 10.18
N PHE A 173 -23.52 -11.37 10.06
CA PHE A 173 -24.88 -11.91 9.91
C PHE A 173 -25.68 -11.77 11.21
N LEU A 174 -25.08 -12.15 12.35
CA LEU A 174 -25.72 -11.99 13.65
C LEU A 174 -25.91 -10.51 13.98
N THR A 175 -24.91 -9.66 13.72
CA THR A 175 -25.06 -8.19 13.80
C THR A 175 -26.27 -7.70 13.01
N ALA A 176 -26.40 -8.11 11.75
CA ALA A 176 -27.46 -7.65 10.87
C ALA A 176 -28.85 -8.03 11.40
N LEU A 177 -29.03 -9.29 11.83
CA LEU A 177 -30.27 -9.73 12.46
C LEU A 177 -30.57 -8.94 13.74
N LEU A 178 -29.62 -8.84 14.67
CA LEU A 178 -29.84 -8.16 15.95
C LEU A 178 -30.27 -6.70 15.76
N MET A 179 -29.69 -5.99 14.79
CA MET A 179 -30.04 -4.60 14.48
C MET A 179 -31.41 -4.46 13.80
N ALA A 180 -31.86 -5.47 13.04
CA ALA A 180 -33.10 -5.41 12.28
C ALA A 180 -34.32 -5.92 13.07
N LEU A 181 -34.13 -6.89 13.97
CA LEU A 181 -35.20 -7.52 14.74
C LEU A 181 -36.09 -6.54 15.54
N PRO A 182 -35.60 -5.44 16.14
CA PRO A 182 -36.45 -4.46 16.81
C PRO A 182 -37.53 -3.86 15.89
N LEU A 183 -37.31 -3.82 14.57
CA LEU A 183 -38.30 -3.33 13.60
C LEU A 183 -39.56 -4.18 13.55
N THR A 184 -39.46 -5.46 13.92
CA THR A 184 -40.61 -6.39 13.91
C THR A 184 -41.57 -6.17 15.08
N GLN A 185 -41.14 -5.45 16.11
CA GLN A 185 -41.88 -5.22 17.36
C GLN A 185 -42.27 -6.51 18.13
N ALA A 186 -41.72 -7.68 17.78
CA ALA A 186 -42.03 -8.96 18.44
C ALA A 186 -40.82 -9.56 19.17
N ASP A 187 -41.10 -10.31 20.23
CA ASP A 187 -40.10 -11.07 20.99
C ASP A 187 -39.46 -12.15 20.13
N THR A 188 -38.18 -11.97 19.80
CA THR A 188 -37.42 -12.90 18.95
C THR A 188 -36.13 -13.36 19.65
N THR A 189 -35.89 -14.67 19.63
CA THR A 189 -34.65 -15.29 20.12
C THR A 189 -33.79 -15.73 18.93
N VAL A 190 -32.55 -15.24 18.88
CA VAL A 190 -31.54 -15.70 17.94
C VAL A 190 -30.64 -16.72 18.63
N GLU A 191 -30.70 -17.97 18.17
CA GLU A 191 -29.83 -19.07 18.60
C GLU A 191 -28.57 -19.10 17.72
N VAL A 192 -27.39 -19.22 18.35
CA VAL A 192 -26.12 -19.39 17.66
C VAL A 192 -25.73 -20.87 17.64
N VAL A 193 -25.70 -21.43 16.44
CA VAL A 193 -25.31 -22.82 16.20
C VAL A 193 -23.79 -22.91 16.11
N GLY A 194 -23.19 -23.73 16.98
CA GLY A 194 -21.74 -23.90 17.07
C GLY A 194 -21.04 -22.79 17.85
N GLU A 195 -19.71 -22.71 17.74
CA GLU A 195 -18.95 -21.67 18.44
C GLU A 195 -19.06 -20.33 17.72
N LEU A 196 -19.44 -19.28 18.47
CA LEU A 196 -19.47 -17.92 17.96
C LEU A 196 -18.05 -17.36 17.79
N ILE A 197 -17.67 -17.10 16.55
CA ILE A 197 -16.42 -16.38 16.24
C ILE A 197 -16.65 -14.88 16.32
N SER A 198 -15.55 -14.12 16.47
CA SER A 198 -15.58 -12.65 16.32
C SER A 198 -16.55 -11.97 17.31
N LYS A 199 -16.66 -12.53 18.53
CA LYS A 199 -17.41 -12.02 19.70
C LYS A 199 -17.30 -10.49 19.92
N PRO A 200 -16.11 -9.86 19.78
CA PRO A 200 -15.98 -8.40 19.95
C PRO A 200 -16.90 -7.57 19.06
N TYR A 201 -17.18 -8.03 17.84
CA TYR A 201 -18.06 -7.31 16.91
C TYR A 201 -19.53 -7.37 17.30
N ILE A 202 -19.92 -8.45 17.98
CA ILE A 202 -21.26 -8.58 18.54
C ILE A 202 -21.38 -7.65 19.75
N GLU A 203 -20.37 -7.61 20.63
CA GLU A 203 -20.33 -6.65 21.74
C GLU A 203 -20.45 -5.19 21.28
N ILE A 204 -19.73 -4.78 20.25
CA ILE A 204 -19.89 -3.43 19.65
C ILE A 204 -21.35 -3.21 19.24
N THR A 205 -21.97 -4.20 18.61
CA THR A 205 -23.36 -4.12 18.14
C THR A 205 -24.32 -3.94 19.32
N LEU A 206 -24.20 -4.76 20.37
CA LEU A 206 -25.04 -4.69 21.56
C LEU A 206 -24.90 -3.35 22.28
N ASN A 207 -23.67 -2.87 22.44
CA ASN A 207 -23.38 -1.58 23.07
C ASN A 207 -23.98 -0.41 22.29
N LEU A 208 -23.84 -0.41 20.95
CA LEU A 208 -24.43 0.62 20.11
C LEU A 208 -25.97 0.57 20.16
N MET A 209 -26.57 -0.61 20.05
CA MET A 209 -28.02 -0.75 20.17
C MET A 209 -28.54 -0.19 21.51
N ALA A 210 -27.83 -0.48 22.61
CA ALA A 210 -28.18 0.03 23.94
C ALA A 210 -28.09 1.56 24.01
N ARG A 211 -27.08 2.18 23.37
CA ARG A 211 -26.97 3.64 23.27
C ARG A 211 -28.13 4.27 22.49
N PHE A 212 -28.73 3.55 21.55
CA PHE A 212 -29.95 3.95 20.84
C PHE A 212 -31.23 3.45 21.53
N GLY A 213 -31.17 3.03 22.80
CA GLY A 213 -32.35 2.69 23.61
C GLY A 213 -32.91 1.28 23.41
N VAL A 214 -32.20 0.39 22.69
CA VAL A 214 -32.61 -1.00 22.50
C VAL A 214 -31.67 -1.94 23.24
N THR A 215 -32.22 -2.74 24.13
CA THR A 215 -31.48 -3.76 24.90
C THR A 215 -31.73 -5.16 24.34
N VAL A 216 -30.69 -5.99 24.39
CA VAL A 216 -30.74 -7.40 23.99
C VAL A 216 -30.29 -8.23 25.18
N GLU A 217 -31.16 -9.11 25.65
CA GLU A 217 -30.82 -10.07 26.71
C GLU A 217 -29.90 -11.14 26.09
N ARG A 218 -28.71 -11.32 26.67
CA ARG A 218 -27.71 -12.28 26.19
C ARG A 218 -27.57 -13.42 27.20
N ARG A 219 -27.78 -14.66 26.75
CA ARG A 219 -27.52 -15.88 27.55
C ARG A 219 -26.28 -16.57 26.99
N GLY A 220 -25.15 -16.32 27.63
CA GLY A 220 -23.85 -16.78 27.13
C GLY A 220 -23.53 -16.19 25.75
N TRP A 221 -23.02 -17.01 24.85
CA TRP A 221 -22.81 -16.66 23.44
C TRP A 221 -23.71 -17.49 22.50
N GLN A 222 -24.61 -18.27 23.08
CA GLN A 222 -25.48 -19.23 22.41
C GLN A 222 -26.86 -18.63 22.10
N GLU A 223 -27.35 -17.67 22.89
CA GLU A 223 -28.67 -17.09 22.68
C GLU A 223 -28.70 -15.57 22.91
N PHE A 224 -29.41 -14.87 22.01
CA PHE A 224 -29.67 -13.44 22.09
C PHE A 224 -31.17 -13.18 21.94
N ILE A 225 -31.77 -12.51 22.92
CA ILE A 225 -33.21 -12.30 23.00
C ILE A 225 -33.48 -10.81 22.81
N VAL A 226 -34.15 -10.48 21.71
CA VAL A 226 -34.61 -9.14 21.37
C VAL A 226 -36.08 -9.05 21.75
N ARG A 227 -36.41 -8.25 22.77
CA ARG A 227 -37.78 -8.02 23.20
C ARG A 227 -38.51 -7.09 22.23
N GLY A 228 -39.77 -7.41 21.96
CA GLY A 228 -40.69 -6.59 21.19
C GLY A 228 -41.00 -5.26 21.88
N GLY A 229 -41.68 -4.37 21.16
CA GLY A 229 -42.06 -3.04 21.65
C GLY A 229 -40.90 -2.04 21.86
N GLN A 230 -39.65 -2.46 21.67
CA GLN A 230 -38.50 -1.57 21.70
C GLN A 230 -38.38 -0.77 20.40
N ARG A 231 -37.85 0.45 20.48
CA ARG A 231 -37.61 1.31 19.32
C ARG A 231 -36.30 2.04 19.50
N TYR A 232 -35.58 2.23 18.39
CA TYR A 232 -34.40 3.07 18.39
C TYR A 232 -34.79 4.54 18.63
N THR A 233 -34.07 5.20 19.52
CA THR A 233 -34.23 6.61 19.86
C THR A 233 -32.87 7.29 19.77
N SER A 234 -32.83 8.49 19.19
CA SER A 234 -31.59 9.25 19.07
C SER A 234 -30.98 9.52 20.46
N PRO A 235 -29.68 9.26 20.67
CA PRO A 235 -28.95 9.69 21.87
C PRO A 235 -28.63 11.19 21.85
N GLY A 236 -29.11 11.95 20.86
CA GLY A 236 -28.71 13.33 20.59
C GLY A 236 -27.38 13.38 19.87
N VAL A 237 -26.28 13.02 20.56
CA VAL A 237 -24.92 13.03 20.01
C VAL A 237 -24.25 11.68 20.22
N ILE A 238 -23.54 11.19 19.21
CA ILE A 238 -22.73 9.98 19.31
C ILE A 238 -21.38 10.17 18.62
N GLN A 239 -20.31 9.90 19.38
CA GLN A 239 -18.94 9.88 18.86
C GLN A 239 -18.62 8.50 18.28
N VAL A 240 -18.15 8.47 17.03
CA VAL A 240 -17.52 7.28 16.45
C VAL A 240 -16.10 7.18 17.01
N GLU A 241 -15.82 6.09 17.71
CA GLU A 241 -14.48 5.79 18.24
C GLU A 241 -13.50 5.51 17.10
N GLY A 242 -12.23 5.81 17.33
CA GLY A 242 -11.13 5.42 16.45
C GLY A 242 -11.01 3.91 16.33
N ASP A 243 -10.49 3.41 15.20
CA ASP A 243 -10.42 1.97 14.96
C ASP A 243 -9.39 1.25 15.86
N ALA A 244 -9.85 0.48 16.85
CA ALA A 244 -8.98 -0.21 17.81
C ALA A 244 -8.07 -1.25 17.12
N SER A 245 -8.57 -1.88 16.05
CA SER A 245 -7.79 -2.73 15.16
C SER A 245 -6.59 -1.98 14.57
N SER A 246 -6.81 -0.77 14.04
CA SER A 246 -5.76 0.09 13.48
C SER A 246 -4.82 0.66 14.53
N ALA A 247 -5.29 0.83 15.76
CA ALA A 247 -4.45 1.20 16.90
C ALA A 247 -3.29 0.22 17.11
N SER A 248 -3.54 -1.07 16.87
CA SER A 248 -2.56 -2.14 17.11
C SER A 248 -1.23 -1.90 16.38
N TYR A 249 -1.28 -1.42 15.12
CA TYR A 249 -0.07 -1.18 14.32
C TYR A 249 0.83 -0.14 14.98
N PHE A 250 0.25 0.96 15.46
CA PHE A 250 1.01 2.05 16.07
C PHE A 250 1.47 1.73 17.49
N LEU A 251 0.66 0.99 18.26
CA LEU A 251 1.07 0.50 19.57
C LEU A 251 2.24 -0.49 19.46
N ALA A 252 2.17 -1.44 18.51
CA ALA A 252 3.28 -2.32 18.18
C ALA A 252 4.50 -1.53 17.71
N ALA A 253 4.31 -0.51 16.87
CA ALA A 253 5.39 0.34 16.41
C ALA A 253 6.11 1.07 17.56
N GLY A 254 5.37 1.53 18.58
CA GLY A 254 5.96 2.11 19.79
C GLY A 254 6.73 1.10 20.65
N ALA A 255 6.24 -0.14 20.73
CA ALA A 255 6.93 -1.20 21.48
C ALA A 255 8.21 -1.70 20.77
N ILE A 256 8.16 -1.88 19.44
CA ILE A 256 9.27 -2.37 18.62
C ILE A 256 10.28 -1.23 18.35
N GLY A 257 9.79 -0.03 18.01
CA GLY A 257 10.61 1.12 17.64
C GLY A 257 11.07 1.99 18.81
N GLY A 258 11.03 1.49 20.05
CA GLY A 258 11.47 2.21 21.24
C GLY A 258 10.43 3.15 21.86
N GLY A 259 9.65 3.87 21.04
CA GLY A 259 8.59 4.75 21.51
C GLY A 259 9.07 6.09 22.13
N PRO A 260 8.15 6.81 22.80
CA PRO A 260 6.74 6.49 22.97
C PRO A 260 5.89 6.81 21.73
N VAL A 261 4.92 5.95 21.42
CA VAL A 261 3.87 6.23 20.43
C VAL A 261 2.52 6.28 21.15
N ARG A 262 1.86 7.44 21.08
CA ARG A 262 0.52 7.67 21.62
C ARG A 262 -0.52 7.56 20.49
N VAL A 263 -1.57 6.82 20.76
CA VAL A 263 -2.70 6.60 19.86
C VAL A 263 -3.95 7.21 20.49
N GLU A 264 -4.52 8.22 19.85
CA GLU A 264 -5.73 8.93 20.28
C GLU A 264 -6.95 8.44 19.50
N GLY A 265 -8.13 8.50 20.13
CA GLY A 265 -9.40 8.03 19.58
C GLY A 265 -9.85 6.66 20.13
N VAL A 266 -9.02 6.02 20.94
CA VAL A 266 -9.31 4.76 21.63
C VAL A 266 -8.63 4.76 23.00
N GLY A 267 -9.27 4.24 24.05
CA GLY A 267 -8.73 4.25 25.41
C GLY A 267 -9.50 3.35 26.36
N LYS A 268 -9.42 3.62 27.67
CA LYS A 268 -10.04 2.79 28.74
C LYS A 268 -11.54 2.58 28.59
N THR A 269 -12.24 3.54 27.98
CA THR A 269 -13.72 3.54 27.87
C THR A 269 -14.23 3.01 26.54
N SER A 270 -13.34 2.50 25.67
CA SER A 270 -13.71 1.98 24.35
C SER A 270 -14.61 0.76 24.46
N ILE A 271 -15.60 0.70 23.57
CA ILE A 271 -16.49 -0.48 23.43
C ILE A 271 -15.88 -1.59 22.57
N GLN A 272 -14.69 -1.37 21.99
CA GLN A 272 -14.07 -2.28 21.05
C GLN A 272 -13.19 -3.30 21.79
N GLY A 273 -13.45 -4.60 21.56
CA GLY A 273 -12.67 -5.67 22.19
C GLY A 273 -11.18 -5.67 21.80
N ASP A 274 -10.86 -5.17 20.60
CA ASP A 274 -9.47 -5.09 20.08
C ASP A 274 -8.56 -4.20 20.92
N VAL A 275 -9.09 -3.37 21.83
CA VAL A 275 -8.27 -2.64 22.83
C VAL A 275 -7.44 -3.57 23.71
N ARG A 276 -7.90 -4.82 23.90
CA ARG A 276 -7.16 -5.86 24.63
C ARG A 276 -5.85 -6.29 23.93
N PHE A 277 -5.61 -5.83 22.71
CA PHE A 277 -4.29 -5.92 22.09
C PHE A 277 -3.20 -5.33 22.99
N ALA A 278 -3.49 -4.23 23.70
CA ALA A 278 -2.54 -3.61 24.63
C ALA A 278 -2.13 -4.57 25.77
N GLU A 279 -3.04 -5.42 26.25
CA GLU A 279 -2.77 -6.41 27.29
C GLU A 279 -1.81 -7.49 26.78
N VAL A 280 -2.01 -7.97 25.55
CA VAL A 280 -1.14 -8.97 24.91
C VAL A 280 0.25 -8.37 24.64
N LEU A 281 0.32 -7.13 24.16
CA LEU A 281 1.59 -6.45 23.92
C LEU A 281 2.35 -6.19 25.23
N GLN A 282 1.64 -5.91 26.33
CA GLN A 282 2.22 -5.81 27.66
C GLN A 282 2.76 -7.16 28.17
N GLN A 283 2.08 -8.28 27.88
CA GLN A 283 2.60 -9.63 28.18
C GLN A 283 3.90 -9.92 27.41
N MET A 284 4.03 -9.39 26.19
CA MET A 284 5.26 -9.41 25.40
C MET A 284 6.35 -8.46 25.95
N GLY A 285 6.09 -7.72 27.03
CA GLY A 285 7.09 -6.89 27.72
C GLY A 285 7.12 -5.41 27.32
N ALA A 286 6.13 -4.93 26.56
CA ALA A 286 5.99 -3.50 26.29
C ALA A 286 5.46 -2.72 27.52
N THR A 287 5.79 -1.43 27.59
CA THR A 287 5.25 -0.50 28.60
C THR A 287 4.06 0.23 28.02
N LEU A 288 2.89 0.05 28.64
CA LEU A 288 1.62 0.64 28.20
C LEU A 288 1.09 1.63 29.23
N THR A 289 0.65 2.80 28.77
CA THR A 289 -0.12 3.75 29.59
C THR A 289 -1.46 4.03 28.92
N LEU A 290 -2.55 3.89 29.68
CA LEU A 290 -3.91 4.08 29.16
C LEU A 290 -4.55 5.34 29.76
N GLY A 291 -5.01 6.23 28.89
CA GLY A 291 -5.91 7.34 29.21
C GLY A 291 -7.37 6.99 28.89
N GLU A 292 -8.28 7.95 29.09
CA GLU A 292 -9.70 7.77 28.77
C GLU A 292 -9.92 7.55 27.26
N HIS A 293 -9.27 8.37 26.42
CA HIS A 293 -9.43 8.39 24.97
C HIS A 293 -8.11 8.19 24.20
N TRP A 294 -7.07 7.69 24.88
CA TRP A 294 -5.79 7.39 24.26
C TRP A 294 -5.09 6.19 24.92
N ILE A 295 -4.20 5.54 24.16
CA ILE A 295 -3.29 4.49 24.63
C ILE A 295 -1.88 4.82 24.15
N GLU A 296 -0.88 4.71 25.00
CA GLU A 296 0.52 4.96 24.67
C GLU A 296 1.37 3.72 24.90
N ALA A 297 2.22 3.38 23.94
CA ALA A 297 3.13 2.25 24.00
C ALA A 297 4.58 2.71 23.83
N SER A 298 5.47 2.12 24.63
CA SER A 298 6.93 2.20 24.47
C SER A 298 7.57 0.84 24.78
N GLY A 299 8.82 0.65 24.38
CA GLY A 299 9.51 -0.62 24.60
C GLY A 299 11.02 -0.51 24.38
N SER A 300 11.72 -1.63 24.57
CA SER A 300 13.17 -1.72 24.35
C SER A 300 13.53 -2.14 22.92
N GLY A 301 12.52 -2.42 22.08
CA GLY A 301 12.67 -3.06 20.77
C GLY A 301 12.92 -4.57 20.82
N ARG A 302 13.03 -5.15 22.01
CA ARG A 302 13.04 -6.61 22.22
C ARG A 302 11.82 -7.02 23.03
N LEU A 303 11.03 -7.92 22.46
CA LEU A 303 9.82 -8.45 23.07
C LEU A 303 10.06 -9.86 23.62
N LYS A 304 9.10 -10.38 24.37
CA LYS A 304 9.08 -11.75 24.89
C LYS A 304 8.13 -12.60 24.06
N ALA A 305 8.52 -13.84 23.78
CA ALA A 305 7.64 -14.77 23.10
C ALA A 305 6.43 -15.14 23.99
N ILE A 306 5.30 -15.44 23.35
CA ILE A 306 4.04 -15.77 24.02
C ILE A 306 3.40 -17.02 23.43
N ASP A 307 2.56 -17.70 24.22
CA ASP A 307 1.64 -18.73 23.76
C ASP A 307 0.22 -18.37 24.20
N ALA A 308 -0.57 -17.76 23.32
CA ALA A 308 -1.81 -17.07 23.68
C ALA A 308 -3.01 -17.45 22.81
N ASP A 309 -4.19 -17.55 23.43
CA ASP A 309 -5.48 -17.54 22.71
C ASP A 309 -5.81 -16.11 22.33
N LEU A 310 -5.98 -15.85 21.03
CA LEU A 310 -6.25 -14.52 20.48
C LEU A 310 -7.61 -14.41 19.80
N ASN A 311 -8.56 -15.31 20.08
CA ASN A 311 -9.92 -15.28 19.53
C ASN A 311 -10.69 -14.01 19.88
N HIS A 312 -10.32 -13.38 20.98
CA HIS A 312 -10.93 -12.16 21.51
C HIS A 312 -10.40 -10.87 20.87
N ILE A 313 -9.33 -10.93 20.07
CA ILE A 313 -8.79 -9.81 19.29
C ILE A 313 -8.36 -10.27 17.89
N PRO A 314 -9.24 -10.99 17.16
CA PRO A 314 -8.82 -11.78 16.01
C PRO A 314 -8.16 -10.91 14.93
N ASP A 315 -8.63 -9.68 14.76
CA ASP A 315 -8.14 -8.78 13.73
C ASP A 315 -6.83 -8.06 14.12
N ALA A 316 -6.67 -7.67 15.38
CA ALA A 316 -5.42 -7.10 15.91
C ALA A 316 -4.33 -8.16 16.15
N ALA A 317 -4.69 -9.44 16.25
CA ALA A 317 -3.75 -10.55 16.43
C ALA A 317 -2.77 -10.72 15.25
N MET A 318 -3.09 -10.23 14.05
CA MET A 318 -2.14 -10.19 12.92
C MET A 318 -0.92 -9.33 13.26
N THR A 319 -1.13 -8.25 14.00
CA THR A 319 -0.06 -7.38 14.45
C THR A 319 0.82 -8.07 15.50
N ILE A 320 0.25 -8.95 16.35
CA ILE A 320 1.03 -9.79 17.28
C ILE A 320 1.94 -10.76 16.52
N ALA A 321 1.48 -11.31 15.40
CA ALA A 321 2.32 -12.17 14.57
C ALA A 321 3.55 -11.44 14.00
N ILE A 322 3.44 -10.14 13.70
CA ILE A 322 4.62 -9.33 13.33
C ILE A 322 5.46 -8.97 14.56
N ALA A 323 4.83 -8.64 15.70
CA ALA A 323 5.55 -8.41 16.95
C ALA A 323 6.41 -9.62 17.37
N ALA A 324 5.96 -10.84 17.04
CA ALA A 324 6.71 -12.07 17.26
C ALA A 324 8.04 -12.15 16.49
N LEU A 325 8.23 -11.37 15.41
CA LEU A 325 9.53 -11.24 14.73
C LEU A 325 10.60 -10.59 15.63
N PHE A 326 10.17 -9.86 16.65
CA PHE A 326 11.02 -9.10 17.57
C PHE A 326 11.07 -9.73 18.97
N ALA A 327 10.49 -10.92 19.12
CA ALA A 327 10.42 -11.63 20.38
C ALA A 327 11.66 -12.49 20.62
N ASP A 328 12.07 -12.65 21.88
CA ASP A 328 13.01 -13.68 22.28
C ASP A 328 12.26 -15.01 22.44
N GLY A 329 12.51 -15.94 21.51
CA GLY A 329 11.89 -17.26 21.46
C GLY A 329 10.76 -17.40 20.44
N THR A 330 10.09 -18.56 20.47
CA THR A 330 9.02 -18.90 19.53
C THR A 330 7.66 -18.51 20.09
N SER A 331 6.88 -17.73 19.35
CA SER A 331 5.52 -17.36 19.74
C SER A 331 4.47 -18.24 19.06
N THR A 332 3.44 -18.65 19.79
CA THR A 332 2.29 -19.41 19.27
C THR A 332 1.00 -18.61 19.49
N LEU A 333 0.29 -18.33 18.41
CA LEU A 333 -1.01 -17.65 18.43
C LEU A 333 -2.08 -18.69 18.13
N ARG A 334 -2.99 -18.93 19.07
CA ARG A 334 -4.02 -19.98 19.04
C ARG A 334 -5.42 -19.43 18.85
N ASN A 335 -6.35 -20.29 18.47
CA ASN A 335 -7.78 -20.02 18.33
C ASN A 335 -8.10 -18.86 17.35
N ILE A 336 -7.31 -18.79 16.28
CA ILE A 336 -7.43 -17.79 15.20
C ILE A 336 -7.98 -18.40 13.90
N GLY A 337 -8.63 -19.56 13.94
CA GLY A 337 -9.16 -20.25 12.74
C GLY A 337 -10.09 -19.40 11.87
N SER A 338 -10.75 -18.39 12.47
CA SER A 338 -11.55 -17.40 11.72
C SER A 338 -10.77 -16.62 10.67
N TRP A 339 -9.43 -16.57 10.73
CA TRP A 339 -8.55 -15.93 9.75
C TRP A 339 -8.61 -16.57 8.36
N ARG A 340 -8.90 -17.87 8.30
CA ARG A 340 -8.94 -18.62 7.04
C ARG A 340 -10.11 -18.22 6.13
N VAL A 341 -11.17 -17.66 6.73
CA VAL A 341 -12.44 -17.34 6.08
C VAL A 341 -12.70 -15.83 6.00
N LYS A 342 -11.65 -15.00 6.08
CA LYS A 342 -11.76 -13.54 5.95
C LYS A 342 -11.64 -13.12 4.47
N GLU A 343 -10.96 -12.02 4.19
CA GLU A 343 -10.81 -11.46 2.85
C GLU A 343 -9.91 -12.35 1.96
N THR A 344 -8.92 -12.96 2.61
CA THR A 344 -8.03 -14.02 2.14
C THR A 344 -7.88 -15.06 3.27
N ASP A 345 -7.20 -16.19 3.01
CA ASP A 345 -6.72 -17.05 4.10
C ASP A 345 -5.54 -16.35 4.78
N ARG A 346 -5.84 -15.59 5.84
CA ARG A 346 -4.84 -14.76 6.53
C ARG A 346 -3.78 -15.58 7.26
N ILE A 347 -4.06 -16.84 7.65
CA ILE A 347 -3.02 -17.69 8.26
C ILE A 347 -1.99 -18.03 7.19
N ALA A 348 -2.45 -18.56 6.05
CA ALA A 348 -1.59 -18.91 4.92
C ALA A 348 -0.82 -17.70 4.38
N ALA A 349 -1.50 -16.56 4.23
CA ALA A 349 -0.88 -15.32 3.78
C ALA A 349 0.19 -14.84 4.78
N MET A 350 -0.13 -14.73 6.07
CA MET A 350 0.86 -14.32 7.10
C MET A 350 2.05 -15.26 7.13
N ALA A 351 1.84 -16.58 7.09
CA ALA A 351 2.92 -17.55 7.11
C ALA A 351 3.82 -17.45 5.87
N THR A 352 3.23 -17.27 4.69
CA THR A 352 3.98 -17.09 3.43
C THR A 352 4.85 -15.84 3.48
N GLU A 353 4.27 -14.71 3.87
CA GLU A 353 4.98 -13.42 3.89
C GLU A 353 6.02 -13.35 5.04
N LEU A 354 5.74 -13.96 6.21
CA LEU A 354 6.70 -14.05 7.32
C LEU A 354 7.93 -14.88 6.95
N ARG A 355 7.77 -15.95 6.16
CA ARG A 355 8.92 -16.74 5.67
C ARG A 355 9.83 -15.92 4.75
N LYS A 356 9.27 -14.98 3.96
CA LYS A 356 10.07 -14.09 3.08
C LYS A 356 11.00 -13.15 3.85
N VAL A 357 10.65 -12.79 5.09
CA VAL A 357 11.51 -11.95 5.95
C VAL A 357 12.50 -12.77 6.79
N GLY A 358 12.50 -14.10 6.64
CA GLY A 358 13.46 -15.02 7.27
C GLY A 358 12.95 -15.77 8.50
N ALA A 359 11.67 -15.62 8.88
CA ALA A 359 11.12 -16.36 10.01
C ALA A 359 10.87 -17.83 9.67
N THR A 360 11.03 -18.71 10.66
CA THR A 360 10.51 -20.08 10.58
C THR A 360 9.06 -20.06 11.06
N VAL A 361 8.15 -20.58 10.24
CA VAL A 361 6.71 -20.53 10.52
C VAL A 361 6.08 -21.90 10.35
N GLU A 362 5.42 -22.36 11.42
CA GLU A 362 4.49 -23.49 11.40
C GLU A 362 3.06 -22.96 11.48
N GLU A 363 2.16 -23.53 10.71
CA GLU A 363 0.76 -23.13 10.67
C GLU A 363 -0.16 -24.34 10.71
N GLY A 364 -1.28 -24.22 11.41
CA GLY A 364 -2.31 -25.25 11.47
C GLY A 364 -3.70 -24.65 11.33
N PRO A 365 -4.77 -25.45 11.48
CA PRO A 365 -6.14 -25.02 11.18
C PRO A 365 -6.56 -23.72 11.86
N ASP A 366 -6.12 -23.51 13.10
CA ASP A 366 -6.51 -22.40 13.96
C ASP A 366 -5.35 -21.77 14.75
N PHE A 367 -4.11 -22.02 14.31
CA PHE A 367 -2.92 -21.47 14.95
C PHE A 367 -1.82 -21.10 13.93
N ILE A 368 -0.96 -20.18 14.35
CA ILE A 368 0.33 -19.90 13.70
C ILE A 368 1.42 -19.83 14.78
N ARG A 369 2.56 -20.44 14.51
CA ARG A 369 3.73 -20.46 15.37
C ARG A 369 4.92 -19.87 14.62
N ILE A 370 5.55 -18.87 15.22
CA ILE A 370 6.51 -17.99 14.58
C ILE A 370 7.79 -18.00 15.42
N THR A 371 8.87 -18.49 14.83
CA THR A 371 10.22 -18.39 15.37
C THR A 371 10.97 -17.32 14.58
N PRO A 372 11.34 -16.20 15.22
CA PRO A 372 12.07 -15.13 14.53
C PRO A 372 13.45 -15.62 14.09
N PRO A 373 14.00 -15.08 12.98
CA PRO A 373 15.41 -15.26 12.68
C PRO A 373 16.26 -14.58 13.76
N HIS A 374 17.57 -14.85 13.75
CA HIS A 374 18.48 -14.01 14.53
C HIS A 374 18.28 -12.52 14.14
N PRO A 375 18.30 -11.55 15.08
CA PRO A 375 17.97 -10.15 14.76
C PRO A 375 18.79 -9.53 13.62
N SER A 376 20.05 -9.94 13.46
CA SER A 376 20.93 -9.52 12.35
C SER A 376 20.68 -10.26 11.02
N SER A 377 19.65 -11.09 10.96
CA SER A 377 19.36 -12.02 9.85
C SER A 377 17.95 -11.86 9.30
N LEU A 378 17.22 -10.80 9.68
CA LEU A 378 16.04 -10.39 8.94
C LEU A 378 16.43 -10.13 7.47
N THR A 379 15.64 -10.66 6.54
CA THR A 379 15.94 -10.56 5.11
C THR A 379 15.61 -9.15 4.59
N PRO A 380 16.60 -8.36 4.13
CA PRO A 380 16.35 -7.04 3.59
C PRO A 380 15.70 -7.11 2.21
N HIS A 381 14.92 -6.08 1.88
CA HIS A 381 14.21 -5.93 0.60
C HIS A 381 13.20 -7.05 0.30
N ALA A 382 12.70 -7.74 1.32
CA ALA A 382 11.59 -8.68 1.16
C ALA A 382 10.41 -7.99 0.45
N VAL A 383 9.86 -8.67 -0.54
CA VAL A 383 8.70 -8.20 -1.33
C VAL A 383 7.45 -8.87 -0.77
N ILE A 384 6.61 -8.07 -0.14
CA ILE A 384 5.42 -8.50 0.55
C ILE A 384 4.19 -8.32 -0.35
N ASP A 385 3.48 -9.42 -0.57
CA ASP A 385 2.21 -9.41 -1.27
C ASP A 385 1.07 -9.23 -0.25
N THR A 386 0.10 -8.38 -0.58
CA THR A 386 -0.94 -7.96 0.37
C THR A 386 -2.26 -8.71 0.19
N TYR A 387 -2.43 -9.43 -0.91
CA TYR A 387 -3.64 -10.23 -1.20
C TYR A 387 -4.93 -9.40 -1.19
N ASP A 388 -4.85 -8.11 -1.55
CA ASP A 388 -5.93 -7.12 -1.40
C ASP A 388 -6.45 -6.97 0.05
N ASP A 389 -5.65 -7.41 1.03
CA ASP A 389 -5.94 -7.29 2.45
C ASP A 389 -5.10 -6.17 3.08
N HIS A 390 -5.78 -5.05 3.35
CA HIS A 390 -5.25 -3.90 4.07
C HIS A 390 -4.45 -4.24 5.34
N ARG A 391 -4.82 -5.30 6.06
CA ARG A 391 -4.13 -5.70 7.29
C ARG A 391 -2.76 -6.28 7.01
N MET A 392 -2.60 -7.02 5.90
CA MET A 392 -1.29 -7.52 5.49
C MET A 392 -0.33 -6.35 5.24
N ALA A 393 -0.78 -5.33 4.50
CA ALA A 393 0.02 -4.13 4.23
C ALA A 393 0.43 -3.40 5.52
N MET A 394 -0.51 -3.15 6.43
CA MET A 394 -0.24 -2.42 7.68
C MET A 394 0.56 -3.24 8.69
N CYS A 395 0.39 -4.56 8.73
CA CYS A 395 1.20 -5.46 9.57
C CYS A 395 2.66 -5.45 9.11
N PHE A 396 2.91 -5.72 7.83
CA PHE A 396 4.27 -5.85 7.30
C PHE A 396 5.01 -4.53 7.18
N SER A 397 4.34 -3.38 7.34
CA SER A 397 5.03 -2.09 7.48
C SER A 397 5.98 -2.07 8.68
N LEU A 398 5.64 -2.81 9.75
CA LEU A 398 6.40 -2.86 10.99
C LEU A 398 7.72 -3.63 10.85
N VAL A 399 7.89 -4.43 9.79
CA VAL A 399 9.18 -5.10 9.50
C VAL A 399 10.30 -4.08 9.33
N ALA A 400 10.00 -2.88 8.83
CA ALA A 400 10.96 -1.79 8.71
C ALA A 400 11.60 -1.40 10.05
N LEU A 401 10.91 -1.63 11.18
CA LEU A 401 11.42 -1.37 12.53
C LEU A 401 12.50 -2.38 12.96
N GLY A 402 12.69 -3.46 12.19
CA GLY A 402 13.81 -4.39 12.36
C GLY A 402 15.12 -3.92 11.75
N GLY A 403 15.20 -2.66 11.32
CA GLY A 403 16.42 -2.11 10.73
C GLY A 403 16.71 -2.61 9.30
N VAL A 404 15.69 -3.16 8.61
CA VAL A 404 15.81 -3.63 7.22
C VAL A 404 14.78 -2.95 6.31
N PRO A 405 15.12 -2.66 5.04
CA PRO A 405 14.12 -2.16 4.09
C PRO A 405 13.12 -3.26 3.74
N VAL A 406 11.86 -2.89 3.48
CA VAL A 406 10.80 -3.80 3.03
C VAL A 406 10.00 -3.18 1.90
N ARG A 407 9.57 -3.98 0.93
CA ARG A 407 8.68 -3.56 -0.15
C ARG A 407 7.30 -4.15 0.06
N ILE A 408 6.27 -3.31 0.04
CA ILE A 408 4.86 -3.73 0.15
C ILE A 408 4.19 -3.46 -1.19
N ASN A 409 3.72 -4.52 -1.85
CA ASN A 409 2.96 -4.43 -3.10
C ASN A 409 1.52 -3.98 -2.82
N ASP A 410 0.92 -3.26 -3.77
CA ASP A 410 -0.46 -2.77 -3.72
C ASP A 410 -0.83 -1.99 -2.44
N PRO A 411 -0.03 -0.97 -2.04
CA PRO A 411 -0.21 -0.26 -0.78
C PRO A 411 -1.55 0.46 -0.64
N LYS A 412 -2.24 0.73 -1.76
CA LYS A 412 -3.54 1.41 -1.77
C LYS A 412 -4.66 0.58 -1.14
N CYS A 413 -4.48 -0.72 -0.93
CA CYS A 413 -5.49 -1.55 -0.25
C CYS A 413 -5.82 -1.04 1.17
N VAL A 414 -4.92 -0.28 1.81
CA VAL A 414 -5.16 0.35 3.12
C VAL A 414 -6.32 1.35 3.13
N ALA A 415 -6.73 1.89 1.97
CA ALA A 415 -7.87 2.80 1.84
C ALA A 415 -9.19 2.25 2.40
N LYS A 416 -9.30 0.93 2.53
CA LYS A 416 -10.45 0.26 3.10
C LYS A 416 -10.71 0.59 4.58
N THR A 417 -9.69 0.99 5.33
CA THR A 417 -9.82 1.30 6.77
C THR A 417 -9.02 2.52 7.20
N PHE A 418 -7.91 2.81 6.53
CA PHE A 418 -7.02 3.91 6.87
C PHE A 418 -6.30 4.42 5.61
N PRO A 419 -6.97 5.20 4.74
CA PRO A 419 -6.38 5.73 3.50
C PRO A 419 -5.04 6.44 3.67
N GLU A 420 -4.91 7.21 4.75
CA GLU A 420 -3.72 8.00 5.07
C GLU A 420 -2.66 7.19 5.85
N TYR A 421 -2.80 5.86 5.96
CA TYR A 421 -1.99 5.04 6.88
C TYR A 421 -0.49 5.25 6.71
N PHE A 422 0.04 5.11 5.48
CA PHE A 422 1.48 5.24 5.25
C PHE A 422 1.96 6.67 5.50
N GLU A 423 1.14 7.67 5.21
CA GLU A 423 1.45 9.07 5.52
C GLU A 423 1.53 9.33 7.02
N VAL A 424 0.61 8.75 7.79
CA VAL A 424 0.64 8.85 9.25
C VAL A 424 1.80 8.05 9.82
N PHE A 425 2.09 6.86 9.26
CA PHE A 425 3.16 5.99 9.70
C PHE A 425 4.53 6.66 9.60
N GLN A 426 4.92 7.23 8.46
CA GLN A 426 6.26 7.86 8.41
C GLN A 426 6.33 9.23 9.12
N ARG A 427 5.20 9.88 9.42
CA ARG A 427 5.20 11.06 10.32
C ARG A 427 5.65 10.70 11.74
N LEU A 428 5.60 9.42 12.14
CA LEU A 428 6.04 8.95 13.47
C LEU A 428 7.49 8.46 13.49
N VAL A 429 8.11 8.24 12.33
CA VAL A 429 9.54 7.89 12.24
C VAL A 429 10.37 9.07 12.77
N GLN A 430 11.53 8.87 13.40
CA GLN A 430 12.35 10.01 13.86
C GLN A 430 13.00 10.78 12.72
N PRO A 431 13.20 12.11 12.79
CA PRO A 431 13.77 12.92 11.69
C PRO A 431 15.10 12.42 11.11
N SER A 432 15.95 11.76 11.92
CA SER A 432 17.20 11.13 11.46
C SER A 432 16.96 9.92 10.54
N ASP A 433 15.81 9.26 10.70
CA ASP A 433 15.36 8.10 9.93
C ASP A 433 14.25 8.50 8.93
N ARG A 434 13.68 9.72 9.06
CA ARG A 434 12.75 10.32 8.10
C ARG A 434 13.56 10.75 6.90
N LEU A 435 13.50 9.96 5.84
CA LEU A 435 13.31 10.62 4.54
C LEU A 435 11.82 11.01 4.43
N PRO A 436 11.51 12.18 3.86
CA PRO A 436 10.13 12.65 3.76
C PRO A 436 9.23 11.65 3.01
N LEU A 437 8.05 11.41 3.59
CA LEU A 437 6.86 10.96 2.84
C LEU A 437 6.67 11.94 1.70
N THR A 438 6.79 11.44 0.49
CA THR A 438 6.99 12.21 -0.75
C THR A 438 8.42 12.72 -0.90
N ALA A 439 9.29 11.83 -1.35
CA ALA A 439 10.07 12.16 -2.52
C ALA A 439 9.73 11.10 -3.56
N ASP A 440 8.71 11.39 -4.34
CA ASP A 440 8.76 11.03 -5.75
C ASP A 440 10.22 11.24 -6.19
N ARG A 441 10.84 10.19 -6.74
CA ARG A 441 12.19 10.34 -7.30
C ARG A 441 12.22 11.53 -8.27
N SER A 442 11.07 12.02 -8.77
CA SER A 442 10.87 13.27 -9.51
C SER A 442 11.38 14.59 -8.91
N LEU A 443 11.75 14.69 -7.63
CA LEU A 443 12.16 15.99 -7.04
C LEU A 443 13.67 16.27 -7.01
N ALA A 444 14.54 15.24 -7.04
CA ALA A 444 15.96 15.49 -7.24
C ALA A 444 16.15 16.01 -8.68
N PRO A 445 16.62 17.25 -8.89
CA PRO A 445 16.70 17.83 -10.22
C PRO A 445 17.60 16.98 -11.13
N VAL A 446 17.11 16.67 -12.32
CA VAL A 446 17.87 15.94 -13.34
C VAL A 446 18.19 16.91 -14.48
N ILE A 447 19.48 16.93 -14.83
CA ILE A 447 19.97 17.51 -16.08
C ILE A 447 20.28 16.33 -17.01
N ALA A 448 19.46 16.15 -18.03
CA ALA A 448 19.66 15.13 -19.06
C ALA A 448 20.44 15.74 -20.23
N ILE A 449 21.62 15.17 -20.55
CA ILE A 449 22.47 15.60 -21.66
C ILE A 449 22.55 14.46 -22.69
N ASP A 450 21.69 14.54 -23.69
CA ASP A 450 21.65 13.57 -24.79
C ASP A 450 22.51 14.02 -25.96
N GLY A 451 23.07 13.08 -26.72
CA GLY A 451 23.80 13.43 -27.93
C GLY A 451 24.64 12.29 -28.51
N PRO A 452 25.22 12.51 -29.71
CA PRO A 452 26.04 11.50 -30.36
C PRO A 452 27.33 11.17 -29.59
N SER A 453 28.02 10.12 -30.01
CA SER A 453 29.36 9.82 -29.48
C SER A 453 30.36 10.89 -29.91
N ALA A 454 31.40 11.11 -29.10
CA ALA A 454 32.47 12.08 -29.34
C ALA A 454 32.05 13.56 -29.42
N SER A 455 30.80 13.91 -29.09
CA SER A 455 30.35 15.31 -29.01
C SER A 455 30.94 16.09 -27.83
N GLY A 456 31.54 15.42 -26.85
CA GLY A 456 32.05 16.03 -25.61
C GLY A 456 31.06 15.97 -24.45
N LYS A 457 29.88 15.35 -24.62
CA LYS A 457 28.84 15.29 -23.60
C LYS A 457 29.28 14.72 -22.25
N GLY A 458 30.05 13.63 -22.21
CA GLY A 458 30.49 13.05 -20.93
C GLY A 458 31.40 14.00 -20.16
N THR A 459 32.33 14.68 -20.85
CA THR A 459 33.21 15.69 -20.22
C THR A 459 32.43 16.91 -19.72
N VAL A 460 31.46 17.38 -20.50
CA VAL A 460 30.59 18.50 -20.09
C VAL A 460 29.71 18.09 -18.90
N ALA A 461 29.06 16.92 -18.98
CA ALA A 461 28.19 16.39 -17.93
C ALA A 461 28.92 16.20 -16.60
N GLN A 462 30.11 15.62 -16.63
CA GLN A 462 30.93 15.44 -15.45
C GLN A 462 31.29 16.78 -14.79
N ARG A 463 31.77 17.76 -15.58
CA ARG A 463 32.11 19.09 -15.04
C ARG A 463 30.90 19.85 -14.51
N VAL A 464 29.73 19.72 -15.16
CA VAL A 464 28.47 20.29 -14.65
C VAL A 464 28.09 19.62 -13.33
N ALA A 465 28.22 18.30 -13.22
CA ALA A 465 27.93 17.56 -11.98
C ALA A 465 28.86 18.01 -10.85
N GLU A 466 30.16 18.09 -11.10
CA GLU A 466 31.17 18.57 -10.15
C GLU A 466 30.88 20.01 -9.70
N THR A 467 30.53 20.90 -10.64
CA THR A 467 30.21 22.31 -10.33
C THR A 467 28.97 22.45 -9.45
N LEU A 468 27.96 21.58 -9.63
CA LEU A 468 26.71 21.60 -8.88
C LEU A 468 26.72 20.72 -7.62
N GLY A 469 27.76 19.90 -7.43
CA GLY A 469 27.77 18.85 -6.40
C GLY A 469 26.76 17.72 -6.66
N PHE A 470 26.33 17.53 -7.91
CA PHE A 470 25.36 16.52 -8.31
C PHE A 470 26.02 15.17 -8.57
N HIS A 471 25.23 14.10 -8.50
CA HIS A 471 25.64 12.79 -8.97
C HIS A 471 25.81 12.80 -10.49
N TYR A 472 26.66 11.92 -11.01
CA TYR A 472 26.92 11.77 -12.44
C TYR A 472 26.61 10.34 -12.91
N LEU A 473 25.91 10.23 -14.03
CA LEU A 473 25.65 8.96 -14.71
C LEU A 473 26.16 9.02 -16.16
N ASP A 474 27.19 8.21 -16.47
CA ASP A 474 27.51 7.79 -17.84
C ASP A 474 26.67 6.55 -18.17
N SER A 475 25.50 6.78 -18.80
CA SER A 475 24.65 5.65 -19.18
C SER A 475 25.31 4.75 -20.22
N GLY A 476 26.23 5.29 -21.04
CA GLY A 476 26.97 4.51 -22.02
C GLY A 476 27.92 3.50 -21.38
N ALA A 477 28.45 3.79 -20.18
CA ALA A 477 29.31 2.88 -19.45
C ALA A 477 28.59 1.58 -19.07
N LEU A 478 27.32 1.65 -18.69
CA LEU A 478 26.52 0.47 -18.34
C LEU A 478 26.39 -0.50 -19.53
N TYR A 479 26.08 0.01 -20.72
CA TYR A 479 26.00 -0.84 -21.92
C TYR A 479 27.38 -1.40 -22.32
N ARG A 480 28.47 -0.65 -22.13
CA ARG A 480 29.84 -1.13 -22.35
C ARG A 480 30.23 -2.21 -21.35
N LEU A 481 29.79 -2.12 -20.11
CA LEU A 481 29.99 -3.15 -19.11
C LEU A 481 29.22 -4.44 -19.45
N VAL A 482 27.98 -4.34 -19.94
CA VAL A 482 27.24 -5.51 -20.44
C VAL A 482 27.96 -6.14 -21.63
N ALA A 483 28.45 -5.34 -22.58
CA ALA A 483 29.22 -5.84 -23.72
C ALA A 483 30.52 -6.55 -23.29
N LEU A 484 31.28 -5.95 -22.37
CA LEU A 484 32.49 -6.56 -21.81
C LEU A 484 32.18 -7.87 -21.06
N ALA A 485 31.14 -7.87 -20.22
CA ALA A 485 30.72 -9.06 -19.49
C ALA A 485 30.25 -10.18 -20.44
N ALA A 486 29.55 -9.82 -21.51
CA ALA A 486 29.08 -10.78 -22.51
C ALA A 486 30.26 -11.42 -23.27
N LEU A 487 31.28 -10.64 -23.66
CA LEU A 487 32.50 -11.20 -24.26
C LEU A 487 33.23 -12.15 -23.30
N LYS A 488 33.40 -11.74 -22.04
CA LYS A 488 34.02 -12.59 -21.01
C LYS A 488 33.23 -13.89 -20.75
N ALA A 489 31.91 -13.85 -20.93
CA ALA A 489 31.02 -15.00 -20.78
C ALA A 489 30.76 -15.77 -22.09
N ALA A 490 31.40 -15.40 -23.21
CA ALA A 490 31.16 -15.94 -24.54
C ALA A 490 29.67 -15.92 -24.96
N ILE A 491 28.94 -14.87 -24.60
CA ILE A 491 27.54 -14.65 -24.99
C ILE A 491 27.50 -13.80 -26.26
N ALA A 492 26.78 -14.29 -27.27
CA ALA A 492 26.61 -13.57 -28.53
C ALA A 492 25.76 -12.30 -28.35
N PHE A 493 26.10 -11.22 -29.05
CA PHE A 493 25.43 -9.91 -28.92
C PHE A 493 24.01 -9.84 -29.50
N ASP A 494 23.53 -10.92 -30.11
CA ASP A 494 22.16 -11.11 -30.59
C ASP A 494 21.30 -12.02 -29.67
N ASP A 495 21.90 -12.67 -28.65
CA ASP A 495 21.16 -13.43 -27.63
C ASP A 495 20.59 -12.49 -26.55
N GLU A 496 19.50 -11.82 -26.92
CA GLU A 496 18.85 -10.81 -26.08
C GLU A 496 18.48 -11.33 -24.69
N ALA A 497 17.96 -12.55 -24.58
CA ALA A 497 17.49 -13.10 -23.30
C ALA A 497 18.63 -13.35 -22.32
N ARG A 498 19.77 -13.87 -22.79
CA ARG A 498 20.97 -14.05 -21.93
C ARG A 498 21.60 -12.72 -21.56
N LEU A 499 21.66 -11.77 -22.49
CA LEU A 499 22.18 -10.44 -22.25
C LEU A 499 21.33 -9.67 -21.21
N ALA A 500 20.00 -9.81 -21.25
CA ALA A 500 19.11 -9.18 -20.28
C ALA A 500 19.32 -9.74 -18.86
N ARG A 501 19.47 -11.07 -18.72
CA ARG A 501 19.81 -11.70 -17.43
C ARG A 501 21.17 -11.22 -16.91
N LEU A 502 22.17 -11.17 -17.78
CA LEU A 502 23.51 -10.67 -17.43
C LEU A 502 23.46 -9.20 -16.98
N ALA A 503 22.68 -8.37 -17.68
CA ALA A 503 22.50 -6.97 -17.35
C ALA A 503 21.81 -6.77 -15.99
N ALA A 504 20.81 -7.59 -15.66
CA ALA A 504 20.14 -7.55 -14.35
C ALA A 504 21.11 -7.88 -13.20
N SER A 505 21.92 -8.94 -13.37
CA SER A 505 22.85 -9.44 -12.35
C SER A 505 24.26 -8.80 -12.41
N LEU A 506 24.42 -7.68 -13.11
CA LEU A 506 25.73 -7.06 -13.31
C LEU A 506 26.28 -6.49 -11.99
N ASP A 507 27.35 -7.08 -11.48
CA ASP A 507 28.05 -6.63 -10.27
C ASP A 507 29.04 -5.51 -10.62
N VAL A 508 28.63 -4.26 -10.42
CA VAL A 508 29.39 -3.06 -10.84
C VAL A 508 29.49 -2.07 -9.70
N ARG A 509 30.69 -1.50 -9.52
CA ARG A 509 30.94 -0.40 -8.58
C ARG A 509 31.63 0.77 -9.28
N PHE A 510 31.21 1.98 -8.94
CA PHE A 510 31.79 3.23 -9.43
C PHE A 510 32.42 3.97 -8.25
N GLU A 511 33.75 4.03 -8.18
CA GLU A 511 34.47 4.56 -7.01
C GLU A 511 35.63 5.47 -7.46
N GLY A 512 35.59 6.75 -7.09
CA GLY A 512 36.70 7.69 -7.34
C GLY A 512 37.11 7.83 -8.82
N GLY A 513 36.14 7.73 -9.74
CA GLY A 513 36.38 7.76 -11.19
C GLY A 513 36.79 6.42 -11.80
N ASN A 514 36.96 5.38 -10.99
CA ASN A 514 37.19 4.00 -11.44
C ASN A 514 35.87 3.23 -11.56
N ILE A 515 35.85 2.28 -12.48
CA ILE A 515 34.73 1.39 -12.76
C ILE A 515 35.20 -0.04 -12.54
N TYR A 516 34.52 -0.75 -11.64
CA TYR A 516 34.81 -2.13 -11.32
C TYR A 516 33.69 -3.03 -11.83
N LEU A 517 34.07 -4.15 -12.43
CA LEU A 517 33.16 -5.26 -12.72
C LEU A 517 33.58 -6.42 -11.79
N LYS A 518 32.72 -6.77 -10.83
CA LYS A 518 33.07 -7.59 -9.66
C LYS A 518 34.19 -6.93 -8.84
N ASN A 519 35.38 -7.52 -8.85
CA ASN A 519 36.58 -7.02 -8.16
C ASN A 519 37.67 -6.56 -9.14
N GLU A 520 37.40 -6.53 -10.43
CA GLU A 520 38.37 -6.12 -11.46
C GLU A 520 38.12 -4.67 -11.87
N ASN A 521 39.15 -3.82 -11.84
CA ASN A 521 39.08 -2.47 -12.40
C ASN A 521 39.06 -2.57 -13.93
N VAL A 522 37.93 -2.19 -14.54
CA VAL A 522 37.68 -2.27 -15.98
C VAL A 522 37.59 -0.90 -16.64
N THR A 523 38.02 0.16 -15.97
CA THR A 523 37.86 1.57 -16.40
C THR A 523 38.35 1.81 -17.83
N ASP A 524 39.53 1.30 -18.17
CA ASP A 524 40.09 1.45 -19.52
C ASP A 524 39.60 0.36 -20.49
N LEU A 525 39.33 -0.85 -19.99
CA LEU A 525 38.79 -1.94 -20.79
C LEU A 525 37.44 -1.59 -21.40
N ILE A 526 36.55 -0.95 -20.65
CA ILE A 526 35.23 -0.55 -21.19
C ILE A 526 35.32 0.59 -22.22
N ARG A 527 36.51 1.19 -22.42
CA ARG A 527 36.73 2.27 -23.40
C ARG A 527 37.36 1.75 -24.70
N ALA A 528 37.66 0.46 -24.78
CA ALA A 528 38.14 -0.19 -25.99
C ALA A 528 37.09 -0.15 -27.11
N GLU A 529 37.57 -0.21 -28.35
CA GLU A 529 36.75 0.02 -29.55
C GLU A 529 35.73 -1.09 -29.81
N ASP A 530 36.18 -2.34 -29.69
CA ASP A 530 35.37 -3.55 -29.76
C ASP A 530 34.24 -3.54 -28.71
N ILE A 531 34.52 -3.08 -27.48
CA ILE A 531 33.51 -2.91 -26.43
C ILE A 531 32.53 -1.79 -26.78
N GLY A 532 33.01 -0.67 -27.33
CA GLY A 532 32.16 0.43 -27.80
C GLY A 532 31.18 -0.02 -28.91
N ASN A 533 31.66 -0.86 -29.83
CA ASN A 533 30.85 -1.45 -30.90
C ASN A 533 29.84 -2.47 -30.36
N GLY A 534 30.26 -3.32 -29.41
CA GLY A 534 29.38 -4.25 -28.69
C GLY A 534 28.27 -3.52 -27.95
N ALA A 535 28.59 -2.43 -27.23
CA ALA A 535 27.61 -1.62 -26.52
C ALA A 535 26.56 -1.00 -27.45
N SER A 536 26.96 -0.60 -28.67
CA SER A 536 25.99 -0.10 -29.68
C SER A 536 24.99 -1.19 -30.05
N ARG A 537 25.42 -2.45 -30.25
CA ARG A 537 24.54 -3.58 -30.57
C ARG A 537 23.62 -3.93 -29.39
N VAL A 538 24.19 -4.07 -28.19
CA VAL A 538 23.45 -4.42 -26.97
C VAL A 538 22.41 -3.35 -26.60
N ALA A 539 22.75 -2.07 -26.76
CA ALA A 539 21.84 -0.97 -26.46
C ALA A 539 20.64 -0.85 -27.41
N ALA A 540 20.62 -1.61 -28.51
CA ALA A 540 19.48 -1.70 -29.43
C ALA A 540 18.43 -2.74 -28.99
N LEU A 541 18.74 -3.58 -27.99
CA LEU A 541 17.89 -4.69 -27.56
C LEU A 541 16.91 -4.27 -26.44
N PRO A 542 15.58 -4.33 -26.66
CA PRO A 542 14.57 -3.91 -25.68
C PRO A 542 14.71 -4.53 -24.27
N GLN A 543 14.93 -5.83 -24.17
CA GLN A 543 14.98 -6.53 -22.87
C GLN A 543 16.21 -6.13 -22.06
N VAL A 544 17.35 -5.89 -22.72
CA VAL A 544 18.56 -5.41 -22.03
C VAL A 544 18.34 -4.01 -21.49
N ARG A 545 17.66 -3.15 -22.26
CA ARG A 545 17.32 -1.79 -21.81
C ARG A 545 16.36 -1.82 -20.63
N ALA A 546 15.34 -2.67 -20.66
CA ALA A 546 14.44 -2.86 -19.53
C ALA A 546 15.18 -3.31 -18.26
N ALA A 547 16.13 -4.25 -18.39
CA ALA A 547 16.95 -4.73 -17.28
C ALA A 547 17.87 -3.65 -16.67
N LEU A 548 18.35 -2.68 -17.47
CA LEU A 548 19.20 -1.59 -17.00
C LEU A 548 18.44 -0.37 -16.50
N LEU A 549 17.14 -0.24 -16.82
CA LEU A 549 16.36 0.97 -16.57
C LEU A 549 16.28 1.34 -15.09
N GLU A 550 16.00 0.38 -14.21
CA GLU A 550 15.96 0.64 -12.77
C GLU A 550 17.32 1.07 -12.22
N ARG A 551 18.40 0.45 -12.73
CA ARG A 551 19.77 0.81 -12.35
C ARG A 551 20.13 2.21 -12.81
N GLN A 552 19.79 2.60 -14.05
CA GLN A 552 19.98 3.97 -14.54
C GLN A 552 19.21 4.97 -13.65
N ARG A 553 17.95 4.66 -13.31
CA ARG A 553 17.14 5.52 -12.44
C ARG A 553 17.64 5.60 -11.00
N ALA A 554 18.36 4.60 -10.51
CA ALA A 554 18.94 4.58 -9.17
C ALA A 554 20.09 5.61 -8.98
N PHE A 555 20.67 6.13 -10.07
CA PHE A 555 21.64 7.23 -9.99
C PHE A 555 20.99 8.57 -9.62
N ARG A 556 19.65 8.68 -9.70
CA ARG A 556 18.94 9.89 -9.30
C ARG A 556 18.85 9.99 -7.79
N GLN A 557 19.81 10.70 -7.22
CA GLN A 557 19.96 10.90 -5.79
C GLN A 557 20.09 12.40 -5.48
N ALA A 558 19.75 12.80 -4.27
CA ALA A 558 20.01 14.17 -3.80
C ALA A 558 21.54 14.41 -3.72
N PRO A 559 22.04 15.63 -4.01
CA PRO A 559 21.30 16.87 -4.26
C PRO A 559 20.77 17.05 -5.71
N GLY A 560 21.09 16.13 -6.62
CA GLY A 560 20.63 16.13 -8.01
C GLY A 560 21.46 15.16 -8.88
N LEU A 561 21.09 15.02 -10.15
CA LEU A 561 21.76 14.13 -11.11
C LEU A 561 22.04 14.86 -12.43
N VAL A 562 23.24 14.67 -12.97
CA VAL A 562 23.55 14.93 -14.37
C VAL A 562 23.74 13.59 -15.08
N ALA A 563 22.85 13.27 -16.01
CA ALA A 563 22.88 12.02 -16.75
C ALA A 563 23.23 12.28 -18.22
N ASP A 564 24.28 11.64 -18.72
CA ASP A 564 24.64 11.68 -20.13
C ASP A 564 24.32 10.36 -20.85
N GLY A 565 23.81 10.49 -22.08
CA GLY A 565 23.40 9.35 -22.87
C GLY A 565 22.89 9.75 -24.24
N ARG A 566 21.96 8.95 -24.77
CA ARG A 566 21.31 9.20 -26.07
C ARG A 566 19.82 9.52 -25.93
N ASP A 567 19.22 9.10 -24.82
CA ASP A 567 17.80 9.10 -24.56
C ASP A 567 17.47 9.29 -23.06
N MET A 568 18.37 9.94 -22.31
CA MET A 568 18.20 10.25 -20.90
C MET A 568 16.99 11.14 -20.67
N GLY A 569 16.79 12.16 -21.51
CA GLY A 569 15.68 13.10 -21.36
C GLY A 569 14.36 12.61 -21.97
N SER A 570 14.39 11.54 -22.77
CA SER A 570 13.22 11.04 -23.50
C SER A 570 12.67 9.73 -22.96
N VAL A 571 13.52 8.84 -22.44
CA VAL A 571 13.12 7.49 -22.00
C VAL A 571 13.44 7.26 -20.52
N VAL A 572 14.66 7.60 -20.09
CA VAL A 572 15.12 7.25 -18.72
C VAL A 572 14.54 8.20 -17.67
N PHE A 573 14.64 9.52 -17.93
CA PHE A 573 14.18 10.63 -17.11
C PHE A 573 13.31 11.61 -17.93
N PRO A 574 12.11 11.19 -18.36
CA PRO A 574 11.21 12.05 -19.14
C PRO A 574 10.75 13.29 -18.37
N ASP A 575 10.88 13.30 -17.05
CA ASP A 575 10.57 14.40 -16.14
C ASP A 575 11.79 15.29 -15.81
N ALA A 576 12.93 15.10 -16.49
CA ALA A 576 14.11 15.94 -16.28
C ALA A 576 13.80 17.42 -16.55
N GLY A 577 14.03 18.27 -15.54
CA GLY A 577 13.75 19.70 -15.61
C GLY A 577 14.59 20.43 -16.66
N THR A 578 15.83 19.98 -16.88
CA THR A 578 16.71 20.50 -17.93
C THR A 578 17.09 19.36 -18.88
N LYS A 579 16.76 19.53 -20.17
CA LYS A 579 17.11 18.60 -21.24
C LYS A 579 17.94 19.34 -22.29
N VAL A 580 19.13 18.82 -22.57
CA VAL A 580 20.07 19.37 -23.53
C VAL A 580 20.43 18.30 -24.54
N PHE A 581 20.29 18.61 -25.83
CA PHE A 581 20.83 17.80 -26.92
C PHE A 581 22.16 18.40 -27.37
N LEU A 582 23.27 17.81 -26.93
CA LEU A 582 24.64 18.29 -27.15
C LEU A 582 25.27 17.60 -28.38
N THR A 583 25.52 18.39 -29.42
CA THR A 583 26.05 17.92 -30.70
C THR A 583 27.34 18.64 -31.11
N ALA A 584 27.98 18.13 -32.17
CA ALA A 584 29.04 18.76 -32.93
C ALA A 584 29.10 18.12 -34.33
N SER A 585 29.65 18.81 -35.33
CA SER A 585 29.80 18.25 -36.68
C SER A 585 30.60 16.94 -36.66
N ALA A 586 30.33 16.03 -37.59
CA ALA A 586 31.01 14.74 -37.65
C ALA A 586 32.54 14.90 -37.80
N GLU A 587 32.96 15.92 -38.54
CA GLU A 587 34.36 16.29 -38.78
C GLU A 587 35.03 16.76 -37.48
N VAL A 588 34.37 17.62 -36.71
CA VAL A 588 34.90 18.09 -35.41
C VAL A 588 34.99 16.93 -34.41
N ARG A 589 34.00 16.02 -34.41
CA ARG A 589 34.01 14.84 -33.54
C ARG A 589 35.10 13.85 -33.95
N ALA A 590 35.36 13.68 -35.25
CA ALA A 590 36.46 12.87 -35.76
C ALA A 590 37.82 13.46 -35.37
N ASP A 591 38.01 14.77 -35.50
CA ASP A 591 39.24 15.47 -35.09
C ASP A 591 39.49 15.36 -33.57
N ARG A 592 38.46 15.58 -32.75
CA ARG A 592 38.53 15.40 -31.29
C ARG A 592 38.91 13.97 -30.92
N ARG A 593 38.32 12.98 -31.60
CA ARG A 593 38.61 11.57 -31.35
C ARG A 593 40.02 11.19 -31.80
N TYR A 594 40.47 11.72 -32.94
CA TYR A 594 41.82 11.56 -33.43
C TYR A 594 42.85 12.06 -32.42
N LYS A 595 42.69 13.28 -31.91
CA LYS A 595 43.57 13.86 -30.87
C LYS A 595 43.64 12.97 -29.62
N GLN A 596 42.49 12.48 -29.13
CA GLN A 596 42.45 11.57 -27.98
C GLN A 596 43.19 10.24 -28.20
N LEU A 597 43.19 9.71 -29.44
CA LEU A 597 43.89 8.47 -29.76
C LEU A 597 45.39 8.68 -29.88
N ILE A 598 45.81 9.78 -30.52
CA ILE A 598 47.23 10.17 -30.63
C ILE A 598 47.84 10.46 -29.26
N GLU A 599 47.13 11.16 -28.37
CA GLU A 599 47.57 11.41 -26.99
C GLU A 599 47.79 10.12 -26.18
N LYS A 600 47.11 9.03 -26.55
CA LYS A 600 47.27 7.70 -25.94
C LYS A 600 48.29 6.82 -26.65
N GLY A 601 49.02 7.35 -27.64
CA GLY A 601 50.03 6.62 -28.40
C GLY A 601 49.46 5.63 -29.43
N LEU A 602 48.18 5.75 -29.80
CA LEU A 602 47.52 4.87 -30.76
C LEU A 602 47.52 5.51 -32.15
N SER A 603 47.85 4.74 -33.19
CA SER A 603 47.73 5.18 -34.58
C SER A 603 46.25 5.29 -34.98
N ALA A 604 45.84 6.43 -35.53
CA ALA A 604 44.48 6.65 -36.01
C ALA A 604 44.48 7.33 -37.39
N ASN A 605 43.41 7.17 -38.16
CA ASN A 605 43.25 7.78 -39.48
C ASN A 605 41.93 8.58 -39.49
N ILE A 606 42.01 9.89 -39.75
CA ILE A 606 40.85 10.81 -39.68
C ILE A 606 39.71 10.40 -40.64
N PRO A 607 39.96 10.13 -41.94
CA PRO A 607 38.95 9.58 -42.85
C PRO A 607 38.20 8.36 -42.32
N ASN A 608 38.92 7.37 -41.75
CA ASN A 608 38.28 6.17 -41.21
C ASN A 608 37.42 6.50 -39.98
N LEU A 609 37.95 7.32 -39.06
CA LEU A 609 37.20 7.77 -37.88
C LEU A 609 35.93 8.54 -38.24
N LEU A 610 35.99 9.38 -39.28
CA LEU A 610 34.84 10.12 -39.77
C LEU A 610 33.77 9.17 -40.30
N GLN A 611 34.18 8.20 -41.12
CA GLN A 611 33.28 7.17 -41.66
C GLN A 611 32.63 6.34 -40.54
N ASP A 612 33.41 5.93 -39.53
CA ASP A 612 32.91 5.15 -38.40
C ASP A 612 31.91 5.95 -37.55
N ILE A 613 32.19 7.24 -37.34
CA ILE A 613 31.27 8.14 -36.62
C ILE A 613 29.96 8.31 -37.38
N GLN A 614 30.03 8.56 -38.69
CA GLN A 614 28.84 8.72 -39.54
C GLN A 614 27.99 7.43 -39.57
N ALA A 615 28.61 6.28 -39.82
CA ALA A 615 27.92 4.99 -39.85
C ALA A 615 27.27 4.65 -38.50
N ARG A 616 27.92 5.03 -37.39
CA ARG A 616 27.36 4.85 -36.05
C ARG A 616 26.17 5.76 -35.80
N ASP A 617 26.24 7.02 -36.20
CA ASP A 617 25.16 7.97 -36.00
C ASP A 617 23.92 7.62 -36.83
N GLU A 618 24.10 7.16 -38.07
CA GLU A 618 23.01 6.61 -38.88
C GLU A 618 22.35 5.41 -38.18
N ARG A 619 23.14 4.45 -37.71
CA ARG A 619 22.62 3.28 -36.99
C ARG A 619 21.88 3.68 -35.72
N ASP A 620 22.39 4.66 -34.99
CA ASP A 620 21.84 5.09 -33.70
C ASP A 620 20.58 5.96 -33.87
N SER A 621 20.47 6.69 -34.97
CA SER A 621 19.29 7.50 -35.31
C SER A 621 18.15 6.64 -35.90
N ASN A 622 18.47 5.58 -36.64
CA ASN A 622 17.50 4.70 -37.29
C ASN A 622 17.03 3.52 -36.42
N ARG A 623 17.28 3.55 -35.11
CA ARG A 623 16.85 2.45 -34.20
C ARG A 623 15.34 2.48 -34.00
N SER A 624 14.72 1.29 -33.95
CA SER A 624 13.31 1.13 -33.62
C SER A 624 12.97 1.50 -32.17
N VAL A 625 13.95 1.42 -31.26
CA VAL A 625 13.79 1.75 -29.84
C VAL A 625 14.83 2.77 -29.41
N ALA A 626 14.37 3.85 -28.77
CA ALA A 626 15.18 4.95 -28.25
C ALA A 626 16.19 5.51 -29.28
N PRO A 627 15.71 5.98 -30.46
CA PRO A 627 16.58 6.56 -31.47
C PRO A 627 17.28 7.82 -30.97
N LEU A 628 18.51 8.04 -31.43
CA LEU A 628 19.22 9.29 -31.20
C LEU A 628 18.49 10.43 -31.94
N GLN A 629 17.76 11.25 -31.21
CA GLN A 629 17.00 12.35 -31.78
C GLN A 629 16.89 13.50 -30.77
N GLN A 630 17.01 14.74 -31.25
CA GLN A 630 16.59 15.89 -30.47
C GLN A 630 15.07 15.87 -30.29
N LYS A 631 14.60 15.88 -29.04
CA LYS A 631 13.17 16.04 -28.73
C LYS A 631 12.78 17.53 -28.68
N ALA A 632 11.50 17.82 -28.89
CA ALA A 632 10.98 19.18 -28.96
C ALA A 632 11.21 19.99 -27.66
N ASP A 633 11.31 19.31 -26.52
CA ASP A 633 11.55 19.87 -25.19
C ASP A 633 13.04 19.90 -24.79
N ALA A 634 13.95 19.47 -25.68
CA ALA A 634 15.39 19.53 -25.46
C ALA A 634 16.03 20.71 -26.23
N SER A 635 16.85 21.50 -25.54
CA SER A 635 17.61 22.59 -26.16
C SER A 635 18.78 22.05 -26.97
N LEU A 636 19.01 22.59 -28.17
CA LEU A 636 20.18 22.25 -28.97
C LEU A 636 21.41 23.02 -28.47
N LEU A 637 22.50 22.30 -28.17
CA LEU A 637 23.81 22.88 -27.89
C LEU A 637 24.83 22.33 -28.88
N ASP A 638 25.14 23.11 -29.92
CA ASP A 638 26.22 22.79 -30.85
C ASP A 638 27.57 23.26 -30.28
N THR A 639 28.47 22.31 -30.04
CA THR A 639 29.79 22.56 -29.46
C THR A 639 30.90 22.65 -30.50
N SER A 640 30.59 22.66 -31.80
CA SER A 640 31.59 22.64 -32.88
C SER A 640 32.63 23.76 -32.77
N GLY A 641 32.21 24.96 -32.35
CA GLY A 641 33.06 26.13 -32.13
C GLY A 641 33.23 26.55 -30.67
N LEU A 642 32.80 25.73 -29.70
CA LEU A 642 32.83 26.08 -28.28
C LEU A 642 33.96 25.36 -27.55
N THR A 643 34.58 26.04 -26.58
CA THR A 643 35.42 25.37 -25.57
C THR A 643 34.57 24.59 -24.58
N ILE A 644 35.19 23.68 -23.83
CA ILE A 644 34.48 22.88 -22.80
C ILE A 644 33.88 23.80 -21.74
N GLU A 645 34.61 24.84 -21.33
CA GLU A 645 34.15 25.82 -20.33
C GLU A 645 32.92 26.58 -20.82
N GLN A 646 32.90 26.99 -22.10
CA GLN A 646 31.75 27.65 -22.71
C GLN A 646 30.53 26.72 -22.79
N ALA A 647 30.74 25.45 -23.16
CA ALA A 647 29.67 24.45 -23.19
C ALA A 647 29.10 24.17 -21.78
N VAL A 648 29.95 24.04 -20.76
CA VAL A 648 29.54 23.89 -19.35
C VAL A 648 28.74 25.10 -18.88
N ALA A 649 29.23 26.31 -19.15
CA ALA A 649 28.53 27.55 -18.79
C ALA A 649 27.15 27.65 -19.45
N ALA A 650 27.00 27.21 -20.69
CA ALA A 650 25.71 27.19 -21.40
C ALA A 650 24.70 26.25 -20.72
N VAL A 651 25.12 25.04 -20.33
CA VAL A 651 24.27 24.08 -19.61
C VAL A 651 23.85 24.62 -18.24
N LEU A 652 24.80 25.16 -17.47
CA LEU A 652 24.52 25.76 -16.15
C LEU A 652 23.56 26.95 -16.26
N LYS A 653 23.76 27.82 -17.25
CA LYS A 653 22.86 28.97 -17.50
C LYS A 653 21.43 28.52 -17.75
N GLN A 654 21.24 27.45 -18.52
CA GLN A 654 19.91 26.90 -18.79
C GLN A 654 19.27 26.32 -17.53
N PHE A 655 20.02 25.53 -16.77
CA PHE A 655 19.54 24.95 -15.50
C PHE A 655 19.12 26.04 -14.49
N HIS A 656 19.94 27.07 -14.30
CA HIS A 656 19.60 28.18 -13.40
C HIS A 656 18.46 29.06 -13.91
N GLY A 657 18.33 29.24 -15.23
CA GLY A 657 17.26 30.03 -15.85
C GLY A 657 15.87 29.41 -15.68
N GLN A 658 15.78 28.08 -15.60
CA GLN A 658 14.53 27.35 -15.39
C GLN A 658 14.05 27.33 -13.94
N ARG A 659 14.92 27.63 -12.95
CA ARG A 659 14.54 27.70 -11.51
C ARG A 659 14.13 29.10 -11.04
N ARG A 660 14.22 30.12 -11.91
CA ARG A 660 13.81 31.51 -11.62
C ARG A 660 12.42 31.87 -12.17
N LYS A 661 11.77 30.94 -12.87
CA LYS A 661 10.35 30.99 -13.26
C LYS A 661 9.59 30.02 -12.38
#